data_AF-A0A2P8HZS9-F1
#
_entry.id   AF-A0A2P8HZS9-F1
#
_cell.length_a   1.000
_cell.length_b   1.000
_cell.length_c   1.000
_cell.angle_alpha   90.00
_cell.angle_beta   90.00
_cell.angle_gamma   90.00
#
_symmetry.space_group_name_H-M   'P 1'
#
loop_
_entity.id
_entity.type
_entity.pdbx_description
1 polymer ?
#
loop_
_entity_poly.entity_id
_entity_poly.type
_entity_poly.pdbx_seq_one_letter_code
_entity_poly.pdbx_strand_id
1 'polypeptide(L)'
;MRNGLIRVYGTEGDRTFQVEFALQEGAEWRTLALESSTLPSDLDDYPDLGDPGGDSAVDMIFAHVDGKAESAGFGAVGRFLHDLVFKEKISRQWLDVIATEGGLRTYLLIEQPELRSLPWELMCDGDDIHLARVERAPILRVDRLPDGDWTEVEDLPLPLRVLVVVGQEDDDERIGAVTEVRAIKEGLAKARGRLEAQFLIAPRWQDVKLAYQRLRPDVLHFIGHATTHDGEPELLLHPAGSDTKDDGITARDIRELRPAPRLAILNACRPASSREHRSLAGAFLESNLRGPGALAVIGMQGDIRGKAAALFARSLYRDLARHVPLDVAVTRARDEVYTHADGRSGRRDWFLPELTVRRAVERVLSAPLPVPKHEVTELEGRLHSNIAQFVDREEERLQVTDRIVGFMTDEPTKVLLIQGESRVGKSLLVDWTRRWCALRGRRVKYVDLKGRRTLGLVDTLDAIAGKSDDIESIAPGADAGLARFTDRLSRFDESSQGRHPGSPETLRGLFDALIDAMRQSAEDAPLVLILDHVENVVGGVLHGILRPMLIDRALDGALPDVRLVLVTDTGHAGYAQLRRGVDRADSVDVRRFAAADFVSLVEDAVHKLELRFAPHVERIAAGWIDGLGRVPWLPEQLIHTTDALRLIDAGRTS
;
A
#
# COMPACT_ATOMS: atom_id res chain seq x y z
N MET A 1 16.41 -16.88 0.70
CA MET A 1 17.70 -16.54 1.34
C MET A 1 17.65 -17.07 2.75
N ARG A 2 18.77 -17.60 3.27
CA ARG A 2 18.90 -17.85 4.71
C ARG A 2 19.02 -16.55 5.47
N ASN A 3 18.82 -16.63 6.78
CA ASN A 3 18.97 -15.52 7.71
C ASN A 3 20.25 -15.69 8.53
N GLY A 4 21.14 -14.70 8.47
CA GLY A 4 22.33 -14.57 9.29
C GLY A 4 22.20 -13.37 10.24
N LEU A 5 22.86 -13.44 11.38
CA LEU A 5 22.91 -12.39 12.39
C LEU A 5 24.36 -11.99 12.58
N ILE A 6 24.66 -10.71 12.44
CA ILE A 6 25.88 -10.09 12.95
C ILE A 6 25.49 -9.34 14.21
N ARG A 7 26.04 -9.75 15.35
CA ARG A 7 25.79 -9.15 16.66
C ARG A 7 27.05 -8.45 17.15
N VAL A 8 26.93 -7.17 17.43
CA VAL A 8 27.99 -6.30 17.97
C VAL A 8 27.62 -5.94 19.40
N TYR A 9 28.41 -6.41 20.37
CA TYR A 9 28.10 -6.26 21.80
C TYR A 9 29.37 -6.09 22.65
N GLY A 10 29.24 -5.43 23.79
CA GLY A 10 30.33 -5.19 24.73
C GLY A 10 29.87 -4.25 25.86
N THR A 11 30.77 -3.89 26.77
CA THR A 11 30.46 -2.94 27.84
C THR A 11 30.25 -1.54 27.25
N GLU A 12 29.24 -0.82 27.73
CA GLU A 12 29.03 0.59 27.38
C GLU A 12 30.24 1.44 27.82
N GLY A 13 30.70 2.35 26.96
CA GLY A 13 31.93 3.13 27.17
C GLY A 13 33.25 2.40 26.91
N ASP A 14 33.26 1.06 26.77
CA ASP A 14 34.48 0.32 26.37
C ASP A 14 34.69 0.43 24.86
N ARG A 15 35.93 0.73 24.47
CA ARG A 15 36.34 0.74 23.05
C ARG A 15 36.43 -0.65 22.43
N THR A 16 36.58 -1.69 23.24
CA THR A 16 36.69 -3.07 22.75
C THR A 16 35.34 -3.76 22.86
N PHE A 17 34.91 -4.37 21.76
CA PHE A 17 33.64 -5.06 21.64
C PHE A 17 33.80 -6.38 20.90
N GLN A 18 32.82 -7.26 21.04
CA GLN A 18 32.75 -8.53 20.35
C GLN A 18 31.86 -8.39 19.11
N VAL A 19 32.27 -9.07 18.04
CA VAL A 19 31.50 -9.26 16.81
C VAL A 19 31.27 -10.73 16.62
N GLU A 20 30.00 -11.13 16.67
CA GLU A 20 29.54 -12.48 16.47
C GLU A 20 28.81 -12.60 15.14
N PHE A 21 29.13 -13.62 14.35
CA PHE A 21 28.33 -14.02 13.19
C PHE A 21 27.66 -15.37 13.48
N ALA A 22 26.33 -15.39 13.37
CA ALA A 22 25.49 -16.56 13.61
C ALA A 22 24.54 -16.81 12.44
N LEU A 23 24.09 -18.05 12.27
CA LEU A 23 23.13 -18.46 11.26
C LEU A 23 21.85 -18.96 11.92
N GLN A 24 20.69 -18.61 11.36
CA GLN A 24 19.41 -19.06 11.89
C GLN A 24 19.18 -20.56 11.60
N GLU A 25 18.84 -21.32 12.63
CA GLU A 25 18.46 -22.74 12.57
C GLU A 25 17.16 -22.94 13.36
N GLY A 26 16.03 -22.90 12.66
CA GLY A 26 14.71 -22.86 13.30
C GLY A 26 14.51 -21.55 14.08
N ALA A 27 14.24 -21.66 15.38
CA ALA A 27 14.09 -20.52 16.29
C ALA A 27 15.42 -20.06 16.93
N GLU A 28 16.51 -20.81 16.75
CA GLU A 28 17.80 -20.53 17.38
C GLU A 28 18.80 -19.91 16.41
N TRP A 29 19.82 -19.25 16.97
CA TRP A 29 20.95 -18.68 16.24
C TRP A 29 22.21 -19.46 16.60
N ARG A 30 22.81 -20.15 15.62
CA ARG A 30 24.06 -20.89 15.81
C ARG A 30 25.25 -20.03 15.43
N THR A 31 26.11 -19.72 16.40
CA THR A 31 27.36 -19.00 16.19
C THR A 31 28.30 -19.76 15.24
N LEU A 32 28.79 -19.08 14.21
CA LEU A 32 29.76 -19.60 13.25
C LEU A 32 31.14 -18.95 13.40
N ALA A 33 31.18 -17.68 13.81
CA ALA A 33 32.42 -16.97 14.09
C ALA A 33 32.24 -15.92 15.20
N LEU A 34 33.31 -15.68 15.94
CA LEU A 34 33.41 -14.68 16.99
C LEU A 34 34.79 -14.01 16.91
N GLU A 35 34.82 -12.68 16.90
CA GLU A 35 36.03 -11.89 16.89
C GLU A 35 35.92 -10.70 17.84
N SER A 36 37.06 -10.28 18.38
CA SER A 36 37.17 -9.02 19.13
C SER A 36 37.56 -7.89 18.19
N SER A 37 36.94 -6.73 18.34
CA SER A 37 37.25 -5.51 17.60
C SER A 37 37.41 -4.33 18.55
N THR A 38 38.10 -3.29 18.11
CA THR A 38 38.39 -2.12 18.93
C THR A 38 38.14 -0.86 18.12
N LEU A 39 37.31 0.03 18.65
CA LEU A 39 37.13 1.38 18.12
C LEU A 39 38.38 2.23 18.45
N PRO A 40 39.08 2.78 17.46
CA PRO A 40 40.25 3.63 17.70
C PRO A 40 39.88 4.94 18.41
N SER A 41 40.90 5.61 18.96
CA SER A 41 40.72 6.92 19.61
C SER A 41 40.40 8.05 18.66
N ASP A 42 41.03 7.98 17.50
CA ASP A 42 41.09 8.97 16.45
C ASP A 42 41.01 8.21 15.11
N LEU A 43 41.09 8.95 14.01
CA LEU A 43 41.00 8.41 12.67
C LEU A 43 42.24 8.78 11.85
N ASP A 44 43.40 8.92 12.50
CA ASP A 44 44.65 9.35 11.87
C ASP A 44 45.11 8.40 10.75
N ASP A 45 44.78 7.12 10.88
CA ASP A 45 45.02 6.09 9.85
C ASP A 45 44.07 6.20 8.62
N TYR A 46 43.11 7.12 8.65
CA TYR A 46 42.14 7.38 7.59
C TYR A 46 42.26 8.83 7.07
N PRO A 47 43.40 9.19 6.44
CA PRO A 47 43.71 10.57 6.04
C PRO A 47 42.70 11.15 5.04
N ASP A 48 42.00 10.31 4.28
CA ASP A 48 40.94 10.69 3.34
C ASP A 48 39.72 11.33 4.04
N LEU A 49 39.58 11.16 5.36
CA LEU A 49 38.52 11.80 6.15
C LEU A 49 38.79 13.30 6.41
N GLY A 50 40.05 13.73 6.26
CA GLY A 50 40.54 15.06 6.63
C GLY A 50 40.75 15.20 8.14
N ASP A 51 40.61 16.42 8.67
CA ASP A 51 40.58 16.74 10.11
C ASP A 51 39.12 17.03 10.53
N PRO A 52 38.25 16.00 10.62
CA PRO A 52 36.88 16.19 11.09
C PRO A 52 36.92 16.57 12.57
N GLY A 53 36.36 17.72 12.94
CA GLY A 53 36.25 18.10 14.34
C GLY A 53 35.39 17.08 15.13
N GLY A 54 35.84 16.71 16.33
CA GLY A 54 35.13 15.79 17.22
C GLY A 54 36.03 15.27 18.35
N ASP A 55 35.44 14.92 19.49
CA ASP A 55 36.17 14.43 20.67
C ASP A 55 36.38 12.91 20.66
N SER A 56 35.77 12.20 19.70
CA SER A 56 35.87 10.75 19.50
C SER A 56 35.79 10.36 18.03
N ALA A 57 36.27 9.16 17.67
CA ALA A 57 36.12 8.61 16.31
C ALA A 57 34.64 8.58 15.84
N VAL A 58 33.69 8.35 16.75
CA VAL A 58 32.25 8.39 16.45
C VAL A 58 31.84 9.81 16.06
N ASP A 59 32.20 10.80 16.87
CA ASP A 59 31.89 12.22 16.60
C ASP A 59 32.48 12.71 15.29
N MET A 60 33.72 12.30 15.00
CA MET A 60 34.41 12.61 13.76
C MET A 60 33.68 12.05 12.53
N ILE A 61 33.21 10.80 12.58
CA ILE A 61 32.44 10.18 11.50
C ILE A 61 31.12 10.92 11.30
N PHE A 62 30.40 11.24 12.37
CA PHE A 62 29.17 12.02 12.30
C PHE A 62 29.39 13.39 11.67
N ALA A 63 30.36 14.15 12.19
CA ALA A 63 30.69 15.47 11.68
C ALA A 63 31.02 15.42 10.18
N HIS A 64 31.71 14.37 9.74
CA HIS A 64 32.05 14.17 8.33
C HIS A 64 30.82 13.84 7.47
N VAL A 65 29.94 12.95 7.92
CA VAL A 65 28.76 12.47 7.16
C VAL A 65 27.64 13.51 7.12
N ASP A 66 27.33 14.13 8.26
CA ASP A 66 26.27 15.14 8.35
C ASP A 66 26.68 16.47 7.72
N GLY A 67 27.96 16.85 7.89
CA GLY A 67 28.49 18.13 7.41
C GLY A 67 28.71 18.21 5.90
N LYS A 68 28.66 17.09 5.17
CA LYS A 68 28.97 17.03 3.74
C LYS A 68 27.86 16.34 2.96
N ALA A 69 27.32 17.00 1.93
CA ALA A 69 26.40 16.36 0.99
C ALA A 69 27.13 15.43 0.00
N GLU A 70 28.38 15.74 -0.31
CA GLU A 70 29.26 14.97 -1.21
C GLU A 70 30.70 14.95 -0.67
N SER A 71 31.31 13.77 -0.60
CA SER A 71 32.71 13.58 -0.19
C SER A 71 33.33 12.31 -0.75
N ALA A 72 34.58 12.40 -1.22
CA ALA A 72 35.40 11.22 -1.51
C ALA A 72 35.73 10.39 -0.25
N GLY A 73 35.66 11.00 0.93
CA GLY A 73 35.95 10.35 2.22
C GLY A 73 34.90 9.32 2.65
N PHE A 74 33.70 9.31 2.05
CA PHE A 74 32.67 8.32 2.38
C PHE A 74 33.11 6.88 2.10
N GLY A 75 33.93 6.66 1.07
CA GLY A 75 34.52 5.33 0.83
C GLY A 75 35.46 4.90 1.96
N ALA A 76 36.24 5.83 2.51
CA ALA A 76 37.14 5.56 3.63
C ALA A 76 36.36 5.26 4.92
N VAL A 77 35.27 6.01 5.21
CA VAL A 77 34.34 5.67 6.30
C VAL A 77 33.77 4.27 6.09
N GLY A 78 33.33 3.96 4.88
CA GLY A 78 32.76 2.66 4.56
C GLY A 78 33.72 1.49 4.81
N ARG A 79 34.99 1.63 4.40
CA ARG A 79 36.04 0.63 4.67
C ARG A 79 36.36 0.53 6.16
N PHE A 80 36.44 1.66 6.87
CA PHE A 80 36.61 1.66 8.32
C PHE A 80 35.51 0.86 9.03
N LEU A 81 34.23 1.15 8.74
CA LEU A 81 33.09 0.46 9.34
C LEU A 81 33.07 -1.03 8.98
N HIS A 82 33.43 -1.36 7.74
CA HIS A 82 33.57 -2.74 7.31
C HIS A 82 34.65 -3.46 8.14
N ASP A 83 35.83 -2.87 8.28
CA ASP A 83 36.97 -3.47 9.00
C ASP A 83 36.71 -3.66 10.50
N LEU A 84 35.78 -2.89 11.09
CA LEU A 84 35.34 -3.09 12.47
C LEU A 84 34.53 -4.38 12.66
N VAL A 85 33.78 -4.82 11.63
CA VAL A 85 32.82 -5.93 11.72
C VAL A 85 33.36 -7.18 11.00
N PHE A 86 33.81 -7.01 9.77
CA PHE A 86 34.25 -8.06 8.86
C PHE A 86 35.74 -8.36 9.02
N LYS A 87 36.11 -8.79 10.24
CA LYS A 87 37.42 -9.39 10.53
C LYS A 87 37.56 -10.76 9.85
N GLU A 88 38.79 -11.26 9.74
CA GLU A 88 39.14 -12.43 8.91
C GLU A 88 38.20 -13.64 9.09
N LYS A 89 37.87 -14.04 10.33
CA LYS A 89 36.95 -15.17 10.56
C LYS A 89 35.50 -14.84 10.17
N ILE A 90 35.03 -13.65 10.51
CA ILE A 90 33.65 -13.20 10.20
C ILE A 90 33.47 -13.16 8.68
N SER A 91 34.38 -12.51 7.95
CA SER A 91 34.33 -12.40 6.49
C SER A 91 34.37 -13.75 5.81
N ARG A 92 35.26 -14.65 6.25
CA ARG A 92 35.38 -15.99 5.66
C ARG A 92 34.08 -16.79 5.82
N GLN A 93 33.49 -16.81 7.02
CA GLN A 93 32.25 -17.54 7.28
C GLN A 93 31.06 -16.90 6.55
N TRP A 94 30.97 -15.58 6.55
CA TRP A 94 29.88 -14.86 5.89
C TRP A 94 29.87 -15.08 4.37
N LEU A 95 31.04 -14.99 3.72
CA LEU A 95 31.19 -15.27 2.29
C LEU A 95 30.92 -16.73 1.94
N ASP A 96 31.37 -17.68 2.77
CA ASP A 96 31.13 -19.12 2.57
C ASP A 96 29.63 -19.43 2.61
N VAL A 97 28.88 -18.85 3.55
CA VAL A 97 27.42 -19.01 3.62
C VAL A 97 26.73 -18.41 2.38
N ILE A 98 27.14 -17.21 1.93
CA ILE A 98 26.57 -16.61 0.72
C ILE A 98 26.80 -17.51 -0.50
N ALA A 99 28.02 -18.04 -0.64
CA ALA A 99 28.38 -18.90 -1.77
C ALA A 99 27.62 -20.23 -1.75
N THR A 100 27.45 -20.84 -0.58
CA THR A 100 26.79 -22.15 -0.42
C THR A 100 25.26 -22.08 -0.52
N GLU A 101 24.63 -21.04 0.03
CA GLU A 101 23.17 -20.89 0.08
C GLU A 101 22.60 -20.08 -1.11
N GLY A 102 23.47 -19.51 -1.95
CA GLY A 102 23.07 -18.66 -3.08
C GLY A 102 22.53 -17.28 -2.70
N GLY A 103 22.60 -16.92 -1.42
CA GLY A 103 22.25 -15.60 -0.87
C GLY A 103 21.94 -15.61 0.63
N LEU A 104 22.26 -14.51 1.32
CA LEU A 104 22.17 -14.38 2.77
C LEU A 104 21.58 -13.04 3.21
N ARG A 105 20.44 -13.07 3.90
CA ARG A 105 19.92 -11.89 4.58
C ARG A 105 20.65 -11.71 5.90
N THR A 106 21.31 -10.57 6.08
CA THR A 106 22.12 -10.31 7.27
C THR A 106 21.45 -9.27 8.16
N TYR A 107 21.04 -9.70 9.34
CA TYR A 107 20.52 -8.87 10.41
C TYR A 107 21.68 -8.32 11.24
N LEU A 108 21.78 -7.01 11.38
CA LEU A 108 22.81 -6.32 12.15
C LEU A 108 22.22 -5.84 13.48
N LEU A 109 22.58 -6.54 14.57
CA LEU A 109 22.21 -6.16 15.93
C LEU A 109 23.39 -5.48 16.61
N ILE A 110 23.24 -4.20 16.93
CA ILE A 110 24.29 -3.41 17.58
C ILE A 110 23.80 -2.99 18.94
N GLU A 111 24.32 -3.58 20.01
CA GLU A 111 23.80 -3.37 21.36
C GLU A 111 24.29 -2.06 21.96
N GLN A 112 25.53 -1.67 21.67
CA GLN A 112 26.14 -0.43 22.15
C GLN A 112 25.48 0.80 21.51
N PRO A 113 24.91 1.73 22.30
CA PRO A 113 24.23 2.93 21.79
C PRO A 113 25.10 3.80 20.88
N GLU A 114 26.35 4.03 21.25
CA GLU A 114 27.29 4.89 20.52
C GLU A 114 27.58 4.31 19.14
N LEU A 115 27.81 2.99 19.05
CA LEU A 115 28.05 2.30 17.79
C LEU A 115 26.79 2.21 16.94
N ARG A 116 25.61 2.02 17.54
CA ARG A 116 24.33 1.92 16.81
C ARG A 116 24.07 3.17 15.96
N SER A 117 24.59 4.31 16.39
CA SER A 117 24.37 5.58 15.72
C SER A 117 25.17 5.73 14.40
N LEU A 118 26.29 5.01 14.23
CA LEU A 118 27.15 5.06 13.04
C LEU A 118 26.42 4.62 11.75
N PRO A 119 26.82 5.10 10.54
CA PRO A 119 26.15 4.80 9.28
C PRO A 119 26.60 3.46 8.68
N TRP A 120 26.25 2.34 9.33
CA TRP A 120 26.64 0.98 8.92
C TRP A 120 26.25 0.61 7.48
N GLU A 121 25.25 1.28 6.91
CA GLU A 121 24.84 1.17 5.52
C GLU A 121 25.96 1.54 4.53
N LEU A 122 26.94 2.33 4.97
CA LEU A 122 28.08 2.78 4.18
C LEU A 122 29.18 1.70 4.05
N MET A 123 29.09 0.60 4.80
CA MET A 123 30.09 -0.49 4.78
C MET A 123 30.47 -0.89 3.35
N CYS A 124 31.77 -0.90 3.11
CA CYS A 124 32.38 -1.12 1.81
C CYS A 124 33.55 -2.09 1.97
N ASP A 125 33.58 -3.17 1.21
CA ASP A 125 34.67 -4.15 1.28
C ASP A 125 35.95 -3.67 0.58
N GLY A 126 36.97 -4.52 0.57
CA GLY A 126 38.28 -4.23 -0.04
C GLY A 126 38.26 -4.12 -1.57
N ASP A 127 37.19 -4.58 -2.23
CA ASP A 127 36.99 -4.49 -3.69
C ASP A 127 36.08 -3.30 -4.06
N ASP A 128 35.86 -2.37 -3.12
CA ASP A 128 34.95 -1.22 -3.21
C ASP A 128 33.47 -1.62 -3.46
N ILE A 129 33.06 -2.79 -2.98
CA ILE A 129 31.66 -3.24 -3.02
C ILE A 129 30.94 -2.73 -1.77
N HIS A 130 29.96 -1.86 -1.99
CA HIS A 130 29.05 -1.40 -0.94
C HIS A 130 28.05 -2.48 -0.56
N LEU A 131 28.15 -3.02 0.65
CA LEU A 131 27.40 -4.21 1.07
C LEU A 131 25.88 -3.96 1.10
N ALA A 132 25.44 -2.76 1.49
CA ALA A 132 24.02 -2.41 1.56
C ALA A 132 23.31 -2.30 0.19
N ARG A 133 24.04 -2.47 -0.91
CA ARG A 133 23.54 -2.48 -2.30
C ARG A 133 23.55 -3.88 -2.94
N VAL A 134 23.98 -4.91 -2.22
CA VAL A 134 24.07 -6.28 -2.75
C VAL A 134 22.74 -7.00 -2.58
N GLU A 135 21.95 -7.11 -3.65
CA GLU A 135 20.61 -7.72 -3.62
C GLU A 135 20.56 -9.15 -3.07
N ARG A 136 21.57 -9.95 -3.41
CA ARG A 136 21.69 -11.36 -2.97
C ARG A 136 22.17 -11.49 -1.52
N ALA A 137 22.60 -10.40 -0.90
CA ALA A 137 23.10 -10.36 0.47
C ALA A 137 22.64 -9.09 1.22
N PRO A 138 21.33 -8.85 1.35
CA PRO A 138 20.83 -7.60 1.93
C PRO A 138 21.21 -7.51 3.41
N ILE A 139 21.62 -6.31 3.83
CA ILE A 139 21.95 -5.99 5.21
C ILE A 139 20.94 -4.98 5.76
N LEU A 140 20.39 -5.29 6.94
CA LEU A 140 19.40 -4.48 7.64
C LEU A 140 19.64 -4.52 9.15
N ARG A 141 19.15 -3.51 9.87
CA ARG A 141 19.32 -3.41 11.31
C ARG A 141 18.22 -4.12 12.07
N VAL A 142 18.57 -4.57 13.26
CA VAL A 142 17.65 -5.15 14.23
C VAL A 142 17.70 -4.34 15.50
N ASP A 143 16.53 -3.89 15.96
CA ASP A 143 16.41 -3.13 17.21
C ASP A 143 16.86 -3.99 18.40
N ARG A 144 16.25 -5.19 18.49
CA ARG A 144 16.52 -6.25 19.45
C ARG A 144 15.98 -7.58 18.93
N LEU A 145 16.55 -8.69 19.41
CA LEU A 145 15.94 -10.01 19.23
C LEU A 145 14.80 -10.18 20.23
N PRO A 146 13.59 -10.63 19.83
CA PRO A 146 12.52 -10.91 20.76
C PRO A 146 12.76 -12.22 21.51
N ASP A 147 12.16 -12.34 22.68
CA ASP A 147 12.07 -13.61 23.39
C ASP A 147 11.06 -14.52 22.65
N GLY A 148 11.54 -15.59 22.01
CA GLY A 148 10.70 -16.57 21.30
C GLY A 148 10.82 -16.53 19.77
N ASP A 149 9.82 -17.08 19.07
CA ASP A 149 9.83 -17.16 17.60
C ASP A 149 9.64 -15.76 16.98
N TRP A 150 10.73 -15.22 16.47
CA TRP A 150 10.81 -13.93 15.79
C TRP A 150 9.97 -13.86 14.49
N THR A 151 9.48 -15.01 13.99
CA THR A 151 8.62 -15.11 12.79
C THR A 151 7.12 -15.12 13.09
N GLU A 152 6.73 -15.23 14.37
CA GLU A 152 5.32 -15.27 14.78
C GLU A 152 4.68 -13.88 14.66
N VAL A 153 4.04 -13.68 13.51
CA VAL A 153 3.40 -12.43 13.10
C VAL A 153 2.21 -12.78 12.22
N GLU A 154 1.02 -12.26 12.51
CA GLU A 154 -0.17 -12.47 11.69
C GLU A 154 -0.03 -11.85 10.29
N ASP A 155 -0.52 -12.57 9.28
CA ASP A 155 -0.61 -12.11 7.91
C ASP A 155 -1.62 -10.96 7.78
N LEU A 156 -1.30 -9.99 6.94
CA LEU A 156 -2.15 -8.83 6.67
C LEU A 156 -3.19 -9.15 5.58
N PRO A 157 -4.41 -8.61 5.71
CA PRO A 157 -5.36 -8.63 4.62
C PRO A 157 -4.90 -7.71 3.49
N LEU A 158 -5.10 -8.12 2.23
CA LEU A 158 -4.97 -7.22 1.08
C LEU A 158 -6.25 -6.39 0.89
N PRO A 159 -6.19 -5.15 0.36
CA PRO A 159 -4.95 -4.45 0.01
C PRO A 159 -4.22 -3.97 1.26
N LEU A 160 -2.90 -3.90 1.20
CA LEU A 160 -2.11 -3.16 2.20
C LEU A 160 -2.48 -1.68 2.11
N ARG A 161 -2.74 -1.09 3.26
CA ARG A 161 -3.21 0.30 3.37
C ARG A 161 -2.03 1.21 3.68
N VAL A 162 -1.80 2.19 2.83
CA VAL A 162 -0.71 3.15 2.96
C VAL A 162 -1.30 4.51 3.28
N LEU A 163 -0.91 5.10 4.40
CA LEU A 163 -1.19 6.52 4.68
C LEU A 163 0.07 7.33 4.39
N VAL A 164 0.00 8.22 3.41
CA VAL A 164 1.08 9.16 3.09
C VAL A 164 0.71 10.53 3.64
N VAL A 165 1.55 11.08 4.52
CA VAL A 165 1.36 12.38 5.17
C VAL A 165 2.49 13.30 4.72
N VAL A 166 2.14 14.37 4.02
CA VAL A 166 3.06 15.44 3.64
C VAL A 166 2.89 16.59 4.62
N GLY A 167 3.94 16.90 5.37
CA GLY A 167 3.88 17.86 6.47
C GLY A 167 3.60 19.30 6.03
N GLN A 168 3.91 19.69 4.80
CA GLN A 168 3.81 21.08 4.32
C GLN A 168 3.39 21.18 2.85
N GLU A 169 3.07 22.39 2.40
CA GLU A 169 2.91 22.69 0.97
C GLU A 169 4.26 22.64 0.24
N ASP A 170 4.23 22.64 -1.10
CA ASP A 170 5.43 22.50 -1.95
C ASP A 170 6.19 23.84 -2.11
N ASP A 171 6.49 24.50 -0.99
CA ASP A 171 7.25 25.76 -0.95
C ASP A 171 8.75 25.55 -0.67
N ASP A 172 9.15 24.39 -0.14
CA ASP A 172 10.53 24.01 0.11
C ASP A 172 11.05 23.00 -0.93
N GLU A 173 11.74 23.52 -1.96
CA GLU A 173 12.39 22.71 -3.01
C GLU A 173 13.38 21.67 -2.45
N ARG A 174 13.86 21.82 -1.21
CA ARG A 174 14.81 20.85 -0.60
C ARG A 174 14.13 19.53 -0.23
N ILE A 175 12.89 19.58 0.23
CA ILE A 175 12.08 18.36 0.49
C ILE A 175 11.63 17.77 -0.84
N GLY A 176 11.16 18.62 -1.76
CA GLY A 176 10.62 18.17 -3.04
C GLY A 176 9.41 17.25 -2.87
N ALA A 177 8.52 17.58 -1.93
CA ALA A 177 7.43 16.72 -1.49
C ALA A 177 6.48 16.31 -2.63
N VAL A 178 6.16 17.22 -3.55
CA VAL A 178 5.35 16.89 -4.73
C VAL A 178 6.07 15.89 -5.62
N THR A 179 7.38 16.02 -5.80
CA THR A 179 8.17 15.09 -6.62
C THR A 179 8.16 13.69 -6.01
N GLU A 180 8.27 13.59 -4.69
CA GLU A 180 8.19 12.32 -3.98
C GLU A 180 6.79 11.71 -4.04
N VAL A 181 5.72 12.48 -3.83
CA VAL A 181 4.34 11.99 -3.96
C VAL A 181 4.08 11.43 -5.36
N ARG A 182 4.53 12.14 -6.41
CA ARG A 182 4.44 11.67 -7.80
C ARG A 182 5.19 10.36 -8.00
N ALA A 183 6.40 10.25 -7.44
CA ALA A 183 7.20 9.02 -7.47
C ALA A 183 6.54 7.84 -6.74
N ILE A 184 5.89 8.09 -5.59
CA ILE A 184 5.11 7.07 -4.87
C ILE A 184 3.94 6.59 -5.74
N LYS A 185 3.17 7.51 -6.32
CA LYS A 185 2.06 7.20 -7.24
C LYS A 185 2.55 6.39 -8.45
N GLU A 186 3.69 6.76 -9.04
CA GLU A 186 4.34 6.03 -10.13
C GLU A 186 4.71 4.60 -9.70
N GLY A 187 5.35 4.44 -8.53
CA GLY A 187 5.71 3.12 -7.99
C GLY A 187 4.49 2.23 -7.71
N LEU A 188 3.40 2.83 -7.23
CA LEU A 188 2.13 2.16 -6.93
C LEU A 188 1.28 1.86 -8.16
N ALA A 189 1.56 2.46 -9.33
CA ALA A 189 0.75 2.27 -10.54
C ALA A 189 0.57 0.77 -10.91
N LYS A 190 1.57 -0.07 -10.59
CA LYS A 190 1.56 -1.52 -10.81
C LYS A 190 1.15 -2.36 -9.60
N ALA A 191 0.71 -1.74 -8.51
CA ALA A 191 0.25 -2.45 -7.32
C ALA A 191 -0.98 -3.32 -7.59
N ARG A 192 -1.73 -3.03 -8.66
CA ARG A 192 -2.89 -3.82 -9.09
C ARG A 192 -3.81 -4.13 -7.89
N GLY A 193 -4.16 -3.12 -7.08
CA GLY A 193 -5.04 -3.28 -5.91
C GLY A 193 -4.49 -4.15 -4.77
N ARG A 194 -3.17 -4.39 -4.71
CA ARG A 194 -2.47 -5.01 -3.57
C ARG A 194 -2.04 -3.99 -2.53
N LEU A 195 -1.83 -2.74 -2.96
CA LEU A 195 -1.63 -1.60 -2.10
C LEU A 195 -2.63 -0.52 -2.50
N GLU A 196 -3.22 0.13 -1.51
CA GLU A 196 -4.08 1.30 -1.67
C GLU A 196 -3.52 2.39 -0.78
N ALA A 197 -3.20 3.53 -1.37
CA ALA A 197 -2.66 4.68 -0.65
C ALA A 197 -3.75 5.73 -0.44
N GLN A 198 -3.61 6.51 0.64
CA GLN A 198 -4.33 7.75 0.88
C GLN A 198 -3.28 8.84 1.14
N PHE A 199 -3.42 9.99 0.49
CA PHE A 199 -2.49 11.11 0.61
C PHE A 199 -3.12 12.27 1.38
N LEU A 200 -2.42 12.80 2.38
CA LEU A 200 -2.76 14.03 3.09
C LEU A 200 -1.67 15.06 2.82
N ILE A 201 -2.05 16.22 2.27
CA ILE A 201 -1.12 17.32 1.96
C ILE A 201 -1.33 18.45 2.94
N ALA A 202 -0.27 18.85 3.65
CA ALA A 202 -0.32 19.90 4.66
C ALA A 202 -1.51 19.76 5.63
N PRO A 203 -1.75 18.59 6.25
CA PRO A 203 -2.91 18.38 7.10
C PRO A 203 -2.71 18.98 8.50
N ARG A 204 -3.80 19.19 9.24
CA ARG A 204 -3.72 19.39 10.69
C ARG A 204 -3.58 18.05 11.39
N TRP A 205 -3.10 18.03 12.64
CA TRP A 205 -2.97 16.77 13.38
C TRP A 205 -4.32 16.04 13.55
N GLN A 206 -5.41 16.79 13.70
CA GLN A 206 -6.76 16.23 13.79
C GLN A 206 -7.16 15.47 12.51
N ASP A 207 -6.75 15.96 11.34
CA ASP A 207 -7.04 15.32 10.05
C ASP A 207 -6.27 14.01 9.92
N VAL A 208 -4.99 14.01 10.34
CA VAL A 208 -4.17 12.79 10.37
C VAL A 208 -4.76 11.77 11.34
N LYS A 209 -5.19 12.18 12.53
CA LYS A 209 -5.87 11.29 13.51
C LYS A 209 -7.13 10.67 12.92
N LEU A 210 -7.98 11.48 12.28
CA LEU A 210 -9.22 11.00 11.67
C LEU A 210 -8.94 10.02 10.52
N ALA A 211 -8.00 10.34 9.64
CA ALA A 211 -7.59 9.45 8.54
C ALA A 211 -6.97 8.16 9.08
N TYR A 212 -6.12 8.23 10.08
CA TYR A 212 -5.49 7.06 10.71
C TYR A 212 -6.53 6.13 11.33
N GLN A 213 -7.50 6.67 12.08
CA GLN A 213 -8.59 5.88 12.66
C GLN A 213 -9.47 5.23 11.59
N ARG A 214 -9.73 5.96 10.50
CA ARG A 214 -10.56 5.49 9.39
C ARG A 214 -9.87 4.48 8.50
N LEU A 215 -8.55 4.58 8.29
CA LEU A 215 -7.81 3.71 7.38
C LEU A 215 -7.18 2.53 8.13
N ARG A 216 -6.74 2.74 9.38
CA ARG A 216 -5.89 1.84 10.17
C ARG A 216 -4.69 1.35 9.34
N PRO A 217 -3.80 2.25 8.90
CA PRO A 217 -2.80 1.95 7.87
C PRO A 217 -1.82 0.85 8.30
N ASP A 218 -1.46 -0.01 7.35
CA ASP A 218 -0.40 -1.00 7.50
C ASP A 218 0.98 -0.34 7.28
N VAL A 219 1.03 0.66 6.41
CA VAL A 219 2.22 1.49 6.16
C VAL A 219 1.88 2.95 6.42
N LEU A 220 2.66 3.62 7.28
CA LEU A 220 2.63 5.08 7.41
C LEU A 220 3.88 5.63 6.74
N HIS A 221 3.73 6.58 5.81
CA HIS A 221 4.85 7.29 5.19
C HIS A 221 4.70 8.78 5.47
N PHE A 222 5.66 9.35 6.21
CA PHE A 222 5.74 10.79 6.45
C PHE A 222 6.81 11.43 5.58
N ILE A 223 6.46 12.56 4.95
CA ILE A 223 7.34 13.41 4.13
C ILE A 223 7.33 14.81 4.73
N GLY A 224 8.46 15.30 5.22
CA GLY A 224 8.55 16.65 5.76
C GLY A 224 9.71 16.84 6.73
N HIS A 225 9.61 17.86 7.59
CA HIS A 225 10.63 18.16 8.58
C HIS A 225 10.34 17.47 9.92
N ALA A 226 11.39 17.29 10.71
CA ALA A 226 11.26 16.98 12.13
C ALA A 226 12.11 17.93 12.97
N THR A 227 11.65 18.17 14.19
CA THR A 227 12.29 19.04 15.18
C THR A 227 12.30 18.37 16.55
N THR A 228 12.72 19.11 17.56
CA THR A 228 12.49 18.76 18.96
C THR A 228 11.62 19.80 19.64
N HIS A 229 10.60 19.33 20.35
CA HIS A 229 9.71 20.14 21.20
C HIS A 229 9.76 19.60 22.63
N ASP A 230 10.07 20.46 23.60
CA ASP A 230 10.24 20.08 25.01
C ASP A 230 11.17 18.88 25.27
N GLY A 231 12.19 18.72 24.41
CA GLY A 231 13.18 17.63 24.51
C GLY A 231 12.71 16.28 23.95
N GLU A 232 11.51 16.20 23.36
CA GLU A 232 11.03 15.04 22.59
C GLU A 232 11.07 15.35 21.09
N PRO A 233 11.31 14.36 20.22
CA PRO A 233 11.27 14.61 18.79
C PRO A 233 9.82 14.73 18.30
N GLU A 234 9.65 15.52 17.23
CA GLU A 234 8.36 15.93 16.70
C GLU A 234 8.43 16.00 15.17
N LEU A 235 7.42 15.45 14.48
CA LEU A 235 7.19 15.67 13.05
C LEU A 235 6.41 16.96 12.83
N LEU A 236 6.87 17.83 11.95
CA LEU A 236 6.25 19.14 11.72
C LEU A 236 5.08 19.05 10.73
N LEU A 237 3.95 19.66 11.09
CA LEU A 237 2.83 19.92 10.18
C LEU A 237 2.65 21.43 10.03
N HIS A 238 2.69 21.90 8.79
CA HIS A 238 2.43 23.28 8.37
C HIS A 238 1.13 23.28 7.55
N PRO A 239 -0.05 23.45 8.18
CA PRO A 239 -1.31 23.33 7.47
C PRO A 239 -1.51 24.41 6.42
N ALA A 240 -2.12 24.05 5.30
CA ALA A 240 -2.45 24.96 4.21
C ALA A 240 -3.18 26.23 4.70
N GLY A 241 -2.67 27.41 4.34
CA GLY A 241 -3.28 28.71 4.65
C GLY A 241 -3.28 29.13 6.12
N SER A 242 -2.40 28.55 6.95
CA SER A 242 -2.25 28.89 8.38
C SER A 242 -1.05 29.82 8.64
N ASP A 243 -1.30 30.97 9.29
CA ASP A 243 -0.24 31.87 9.82
C ASP A 243 0.25 31.45 11.23
N THR A 244 -0.43 30.51 11.90
CA THR A 244 -0.05 30.03 13.23
C THR A 244 0.97 28.91 13.14
N LYS A 245 2.02 29.01 13.97
CA LYS A 245 3.09 28.01 14.15
C LYS A 245 2.52 26.61 14.34
N ASP A 246 2.93 25.74 13.43
CA ASP A 246 3.30 24.33 13.54
C ASP A 246 2.51 23.53 14.59
N ASP A 247 1.50 22.83 14.11
CA ASP A 247 0.98 21.65 14.82
C ASP A 247 1.98 20.52 14.57
N GLY A 248 2.27 19.69 15.55
CA GLY A 248 3.32 18.67 15.43
C GLY A 248 2.86 17.30 15.92
N ILE A 249 3.44 16.26 15.33
CA ILE A 249 3.22 14.89 15.79
C ILE A 249 4.38 14.51 16.70
N THR A 250 4.15 14.61 18.02
CA THR A 250 5.19 14.30 19.01
C THR A 250 5.48 12.79 19.09
N ALA A 251 6.63 12.42 19.63
CA ALA A 251 6.92 11.02 19.99
C ALA A 251 5.84 10.39 20.87
N ARG A 252 5.18 11.18 21.73
CA ARG A 252 4.08 10.72 22.56
C ARG A 252 2.85 10.38 21.71
N ASP A 253 2.46 11.27 20.81
CA ASP A 253 1.36 11.04 19.86
C ASP A 253 1.59 9.77 19.04
N ILE A 254 2.83 9.56 18.55
CA ILE A 254 3.23 8.35 17.81
C ILE A 254 3.05 7.09 18.68
N ARG A 255 3.49 7.13 19.95
CA ARG A 255 3.35 5.99 20.87
C ARG A 255 1.88 5.66 21.17
N GLU A 256 0.98 6.62 21.02
CA GLU A 256 -0.47 6.49 21.21
C GLU A 256 -1.22 5.96 19.97
N LEU A 257 -0.57 5.81 18.81
CA LEU A 257 -1.20 5.26 17.59
C LEU A 257 -1.72 3.83 17.80
N ARG A 258 -2.98 3.57 17.37
CA ARG A 258 -3.66 2.27 17.47
C ARG A 258 -4.50 1.98 16.21
N PRO A 259 -4.37 0.79 15.58
CA PRO A 259 -3.24 -0.14 15.75
C PRO A 259 -1.91 0.56 15.37
N ALA A 260 -0.76 0.03 15.81
CA ALA A 260 0.52 0.49 15.27
C ALA A 260 0.63 0.13 13.77
N PRO A 261 1.24 0.98 12.93
CA PRO A 261 1.49 0.60 11.54
C PRO A 261 2.54 -0.52 11.53
N ARG A 262 2.46 -1.44 10.58
CA ARG A 262 3.44 -2.53 10.45
C ARG A 262 4.80 -1.99 10.01
N LEU A 263 4.78 -1.02 9.11
CA LEU A 263 5.95 -0.28 8.62
C LEU A 263 5.71 1.23 8.77
N ALA A 264 6.66 1.94 9.36
CA ALA A 264 6.74 3.39 9.25
C ALA A 264 7.90 3.79 8.33
N ILE A 265 7.68 4.76 7.45
CA ILE A 265 8.69 5.35 6.57
C ILE A 265 8.75 6.83 6.92
N LEU A 266 9.91 7.29 7.38
CA LEU A 266 10.11 8.65 7.85
C LEU A 266 11.12 9.32 6.93
N ASN A 267 10.63 9.95 5.87
CA ASN A 267 11.41 10.91 5.12
C ASN A 267 11.36 12.27 5.84
N ALA A 268 11.99 12.31 7.01
CA ALA A 268 12.17 13.50 7.81
C ALA A 268 13.54 13.51 8.47
N CYS A 269 14.15 14.68 8.55
CA CYS A 269 15.49 14.88 9.06
C CYS A 269 15.60 14.47 10.53
N ARG A 270 16.74 13.92 10.96
CA ARG A 270 17.03 13.77 12.39
C ARG A 270 17.39 15.14 12.97
N PRO A 271 16.73 15.63 14.04
CA PRO A 271 17.26 16.74 14.80
C PRO A 271 18.65 16.38 15.34
N ALA A 272 19.64 17.27 15.21
CA ALA A 272 21.02 17.02 15.63
C ALA A 272 21.17 16.59 17.12
N SER A 273 20.16 16.87 17.95
CA SER A 273 20.06 16.49 19.36
C SER A 273 19.59 15.04 19.61
N SER A 274 19.18 14.29 18.59
CA SER A 274 18.52 12.98 18.72
C SER A 274 19.46 11.76 18.66
N ARG A 275 20.71 11.90 19.15
CA ARG A 275 21.71 10.81 19.17
C ARG A 275 21.34 9.63 20.10
N GLU A 276 20.38 9.81 21.00
CA GLU A 276 19.99 8.83 22.03
C GLU A 276 18.51 8.40 21.91
N HIS A 277 18.18 7.33 22.66
CA HIS A 277 16.94 6.58 22.95
C HIS A 277 15.53 7.17 22.67
N ARG A 278 15.41 8.46 22.33
CA ARG A 278 14.18 9.15 21.97
C ARG A 278 14.23 9.63 20.51
N SER A 279 14.44 8.71 19.58
CA SER A 279 14.29 8.99 18.15
C SER A 279 12.84 8.76 17.70
N LEU A 280 12.43 9.40 16.59
CA LEU A 280 11.12 9.14 15.98
C LEU A 280 10.97 7.66 15.59
N ALA A 281 12.04 7.04 15.06
CA ALA A 281 12.04 5.62 14.74
C ALA A 281 11.79 4.76 15.99
N GLY A 282 12.44 5.10 17.12
CA GLY A 282 12.18 4.46 18.42
C GLY A 282 10.72 4.61 18.85
N ALA A 283 10.14 5.80 18.71
CA ALA A 283 8.73 6.05 19.04
C ALA A 283 7.76 5.19 18.22
N PHE A 284 8.03 4.97 16.93
CA PHE A 284 7.23 4.07 16.08
C PHE A 284 7.40 2.60 16.48
N LEU A 285 8.64 2.16 16.71
CA LEU A 285 8.91 0.81 17.16
C LEU A 285 8.22 0.52 18.51
N GLU A 286 8.16 1.51 19.40
CA GLU A 286 7.46 1.51 20.70
C GLU A 286 5.99 1.90 20.65
N SER A 287 5.44 2.17 19.45
CA SER A 287 4.02 2.48 19.32
C SER A 287 3.16 1.33 19.80
N ASN A 288 1.86 1.57 20.00
CA ASN A 288 1.02 0.58 20.65
C ASN A 288 1.49 0.21 22.08
N LEU A 289 1.56 1.17 23.03
CA LEU A 289 1.96 0.99 24.46
C LEU A 289 1.48 -0.30 25.18
N ARG A 290 0.43 -0.97 24.68
CA ARG A 290 -0.13 -2.21 25.26
C ARG A 290 -0.04 -3.44 24.33
N GLY A 291 0.69 -3.36 23.23
CA GLY A 291 0.86 -4.43 22.25
C GLY A 291 2.13 -4.26 21.42
N PRO A 292 2.30 -4.99 20.31
CA PRO A 292 3.44 -4.79 19.43
C PRO A 292 3.30 -3.43 18.72
N GLY A 293 4.37 -2.63 18.76
CA GLY A 293 4.51 -1.43 17.95
C GLY A 293 4.82 -1.74 16.50
N ALA A 294 5.42 -0.78 15.80
CA ALA A 294 5.82 -1.00 14.42
C ALA A 294 6.82 -2.16 14.33
N LEU A 295 6.66 -3.02 13.32
CA LEU A 295 7.55 -4.15 13.11
C LEU A 295 8.80 -3.75 12.35
N ALA A 296 8.72 -2.67 11.57
CA ALA A 296 9.82 -2.07 10.86
C ALA A 296 9.69 -0.55 10.79
N VAL A 297 10.82 0.13 10.74
CA VAL A 297 10.92 1.55 10.41
C VAL A 297 12.01 1.75 9.37
N ILE A 298 11.70 2.51 8.33
CA ILE A 298 12.70 3.13 7.46
C ILE A 298 12.84 4.57 7.90
N GLY A 299 13.95 4.92 8.55
CA GLY A 299 14.25 6.30 8.96
C GLY A 299 15.40 6.88 8.14
N MET A 300 15.49 8.21 8.08
CA MET A 300 16.66 8.88 7.50
C MET A 300 17.73 9.12 8.56
N GLN A 301 19.01 8.95 8.18
CA GLN A 301 20.17 9.29 9.00
C GLN A 301 20.56 10.77 8.91
N GLY A 302 20.07 11.49 7.90
CA GLY A 302 20.31 12.92 7.69
C GLY A 302 19.44 13.44 6.55
N ASP A 303 19.63 14.70 6.13
CA ASP A 303 18.80 15.31 5.08
C ASP A 303 19.07 14.66 3.73
N ILE A 304 18.05 14.00 3.19
CA ILE A 304 18.01 13.46 1.84
C ILE A 304 17.44 14.51 0.88
N ARG A 305 18.07 14.68 -0.28
CA ARG A 305 17.58 15.63 -1.29
C ARG A 305 16.31 15.10 -1.95
N GLY A 306 15.34 15.98 -2.24
CA GLY A 306 14.06 15.59 -2.83
C GLY A 306 14.14 14.69 -4.07
N LYS A 307 15.10 14.91 -4.98
CA LYS A 307 15.32 14.01 -6.14
C LYS A 307 15.72 12.59 -5.71
N ALA A 308 16.60 12.46 -4.71
CA ALA A 308 17.03 11.17 -4.20
C ALA A 308 15.90 10.47 -3.40
N ALA A 309 15.15 11.22 -2.60
CA ALA A 309 13.97 10.72 -1.90
C ALA A 309 12.92 10.18 -2.88
N ALA A 310 12.62 10.92 -3.95
CA ALA A 310 11.71 10.48 -4.99
C ALA A 310 12.19 9.20 -5.70
N LEU A 311 13.49 9.10 -6.04
CA LEU A 311 14.06 7.87 -6.62
C LEU A 311 13.92 6.67 -5.67
N PHE A 312 14.24 6.89 -4.39
CA PHE A 312 14.12 5.86 -3.36
C PHE A 312 12.67 5.40 -3.20
N ALA A 313 11.73 6.33 -3.01
CA ALA A 313 10.32 6.05 -2.81
C ALA A 313 9.71 5.33 -4.01
N ARG A 314 9.99 5.79 -5.24
CA ARG A 314 9.54 5.11 -6.46
C ARG A 314 10.00 3.66 -6.52
N SER A 315 11.30 3.44 -6.30
CA SER A 315 11.89 2.08 -6.33
C SER A 315 11.26 1.19 -5.26
N LEU A 316 11.16 1.70 -4.02
CA LEU A 316 10.60 0.98 -2.89
C LEU A 316 9.15 0.56 -3.18
N TYR A 317 8.26 1.49 -3.52
CA TYR A 317 6.86 1.16 -3.75
C TYR A 317 6.65 0.30 -4.99
N ARG A 318 7.45 0.47 -6.05
CA ARG A 318 7.45 -0.43 -7.22
C ARG A 318 7.73 -1.88 -6.82
N ASP A 319 8.68 -2.08 -5.92
CA ASP A 319 9.10 -3.41 -5.48
C ASP A 319 8.11 -4.01 -4.47
N LEU A 320 7.58 -3.19 -3.54
CA LEU A 320 6.48 -3.60 -2.66
C LEU A 320 5.22 -3.99 -3.44
N ALA A 321 4.86 -3.23 -4.48
CA ALA A 321 3.78 -3.56 -5.42
C ALA A 321 3.96 -4.93 -6.10
N ARG A 322 5.21 -5.38 -6.24
CA ARG A 322 5.59 -6.67 -6.85
C ARG A 322 5.83 -7.78 -5.82
N HIS A 323 5.53 -7.56 -4.54
CA HIS A 323 5.79 -8.50 -3.44
C HIS A 323 7.27 -8.86 -3.29
N VAL A 324 8.17 -7.94 -3.64
CA VAL A 324 9.59 -8.10 -3.32
C VAL A 324 9.75 -7.93 -1.79
N PRO A 325 10.55 -8.78 -1.12
CA PRO A 325 10.81 -8.63 0.32
C PRO A 325 11.31 -7.22 0.68
N LEU A 326 10.87 -6.68 1.81
CA LEU A 326 11.10 -5.28 2.19
C LEU A 326 12.59 -4.91 2.24
N ASP A 327 13.44 -5.79 2.78
CA ASP A 327 14.89 -5.60 2.81
C ASP A 327 15.51 -5.51 1.41
N VAL A 328 15.08 -6.39 0.51
CA VAL A 328 15.53 -6.41 -0.89
C VAL A 328 15.07 -5.14 -1.61
N ALA A 329 13.83 -4.71 -1.37
CA ALA A 329 13.28 -3.49 -1.94
C ALA A 329 14.07 -2.24 -1.48
N VAL A 330 14.44 -2.18 -0.19
CA VAL A 330 15.32 -1.12 0.34
C VAL A 330 16.71 -1.18 -0.31
N THR A 331 17.33 -2.36 -0.40
CA THR A 331 18.64 -2.55 -1.06
C THR A 331 18.63 -2.07 -2.51
N ARG A 332 17.61 -2.43 -3.29
CA ARG A 332 17.45 -1.96 -4.67
C ARG A 332 17.18 -0.46 -4.76
N ALA A 333 16.39 0.09 -3.84
CA ALA A 333 16.15 1.53 -3.77
C ALA A 333 17.43 2.32 -3.47
N ARG A 334 18.29 1.83 -2.55
CA ARG A 334 19.62 2.41 -2.30
C ARG A 334 20.49 2.35 -3.57
N ASP A 335 20.49 1.22 -4.28
CA ASP A 335 21.24 1.08 -5.53
C ASP A 335 20.72 2.01 -6.65
N GLU A 336 19.40 2.19 -6.77
CA GLU A 336 18.80 3.11 -7.73
C GLU A 336 19.20 4.57 -7.44
N VAL A 337 19.22 4.98 -6.17
CA VAL A 337 19.72 6.31 -5.76
C VAL A 337 21.21 6.47 -6.09
N TYR A 338 22.03 5.48 -5.74
CA TYR A 338 23.48 5.49 -6.01
C TYR A 338 23.77 5.65 -7.51
N THR A 339 23.00 5.00 -8.37
CA THR A 339 23.28 4.93 -9.81
C THR A 339 22.68 6.10 -10.62
N HIS A 340 21.60 6.74 -10.16
CA HIS A 340 20.84 7.71 -10.99
C HIS A 340 20.80 9.15 -10.46
N ALA A 341 21.24 9.42 -9.23
CA ALA A 341 21.18 10.77 -8.66
C ALA A 341 22.36 11.68 -9.09
N ASP A 342 22.85 11.62 -10.34
CA ASP A 342 23.94 12.45 -10.89
C ASP A 342 25.29 12.41 -10.13
N GLY A 343 25.70 11.28 -9.55
CA GLY A 343 27.04 11.17 -8.97
C GLY A 343 27.40 9.77 -8.48
N ARG A 344 28.62 9.34 -8.84
CA ARG A 344 29.34 8.15 -8.31
C ARG A 344 29.47 8.22 -6.78
N SER A 345 30.13 7.22 -6.16
CA SER A 345 30.42 6.98 -4.73
C SER A 345 30.58 8.14 -3.73
N GLY A 346 30.65 9.40 -4.16
CA GLY A 346 30.80 10.56 -3.30
C GLY A 346 29.52 11.11 -2.69
N ARG A 347 28.30 10.76 -3.13
CA ARG A 347 27.07 11.38 -2.59
C ARG A 347 26.50 10.64 -1.39
N ARG A 348 25.94 11.38 -0.42
CA ARG A 348 25.45 10.78 0.83
C ARG A 348 24.09 10.08 0.72
N ASP A 349 23.22 10.51 -0.19
CA ASP A 349 21.78 10.21 -0.13
C ASP A 349 21.43 8.72 -0.20
N TRP A 350 22.27 7.89 -0.83
CA TRP A 350 21.95 6.49 -1.06
C TRP A 350 22.03 5.63 0.22
N PHE A 351 22.83 6.03 1.21
CA PHE A 351 22.99 5.27 2.46
C PHE A 351 22.17 5.85 3.63
N LEU A 352 21.57 7.04 3.46
CA LEU A 352 20.76 7.68 4.51
C LEU A 352 19.52 6.87 4.94
N PRO A 353 18.78 6.18 4.03
CA PRO A 353 17.64 5.38 4.43
C PRO A 353 18.11 4.15 5.22
N GLU A 354 17.70 4.06 6.48
CA GLU A 354 18.04 3.00 7.44
C GLU A 354 16.80 2.14 7.73
N LEU A 355 16.86 0.84 7.40
CA LEU A 355 15.80 -0.12 7.75
C LEU A 355 16.13 -0.82 9.06
N THR A 356 15.29 -0.60 10.07
CA THR A 356 15.36 -1.25 11.40
C THR A 356 14.11 -2.09 11.63
N VAL A 357 14.28 -3.35 12.04
CA VAL A 357 13.17 -4.29 12.28
C VAL A 357 13.16 -4.86 13.70
N ARG A 358 11.98 -5.34 14.14
CA ARG A 358 11.75 -6.07 15.40
C ARG A 358 11.31 -7.52 15.23
N ARG A 359 11.07 -7.92 13.98
CA ARG A 359 10.57 -9.24 13.55
C ARG A 359 11.16 -9.57 12.19
N ALA A 360 10.92 -10.79 11.72
CA ALA A 360 11.37 -11.25 10.41
C ALA A 360 10.89 -10.29 9.34
N VAL A 361 11.84 -9.78 8.54
CA VAL A 361 11.52 -8.76 7.54
C VAL A 361 10.51 -9.28 6.51
N GLU A 362 10.52 -10.59 6.27
CA GLU A 362 9.58 -11.33 5.44
C GLU A 362 8.15 -11.35 6.01
N ARG A 363 8.02 -11.12 7.31
CA ARG A 363 6.76 -11.11 8.04
C ARG A 363 6.20 -9.70 8.25
N VAL A 364 7.00 -8.65 8.05
CA VAL A 364 6.58 -7.24 8.28
C VAL A 364 5.35 -6.88 7.45
N LEU A 365 5.38 -7.15 6.14
CA LEU A 365 4.28 -6.87 5.20
C LEU A 365 3.75 -8.15 4.54
N SER A 366 3.77 -9.28 5.25
CA SER A 366 3.29 -10.54 4.70
C SER A 366 1.78 -10.46 4.46
N ALA A 367 1.36 -10.58 3.20
CA ALA A 367 -0.04 -10.52 2.79
C ALA A 367 -0.30 -11.52 1.66
N PRO A 368 -0.25 -12.84 1.93
CA PRO A 368 -0.46 -13.86 0.91
C PRO A 368 -1.88 -13.78 0.34
N LEU A 369 -1.99 -14.01 -0.97
CA LEU A 369 -3.29 -14.19 -1.60
C LEU A 369 -3.84 -15.59 -1.24
N PRO A 370 -5.12 -15.71 -0.86
CA PRO A 370 -5.74 -17.01 -0.59
C PRO A 370 -5.99 -17.84 -1.86
N VAL A 371 -5.74 -17.27 -3.04
CA VAL A 371 -5.88 -17.92 -4.35
C VAL A 371 -4.53 -18.33 -4.93
N PRO A 372 -4.43 -19.48 -5.63
CA PRO A 372 -3.21 -19.92 -6.28
C PRO A 372 -2.68 -18.92 -7.32
N LYS A 373 -1.35 -18.85 -7.48
CA LYS A 373 -0.69 -17.91 -8.42
C LYS A 373 -1.18 -18.01 -9.88
N HIS A 374 -1.51 -19.21 -10.35
CA HIS A 374 -1.96 -19.40 -11.74
C HIS A 374 -3.34 -18.77 -11.97
N GLU A 375 -4.26 -18.93 -11.01
CA GLU A 375 -5.57 -18.26 -11.04
C GLU A 375 -5.39 -16.75 -10.99
N VAL A 376 -4.56 -16.22 -10.07
CA VAL A 376 -4.25 -14.78 -10.01
C VAL A 376 -3.81 -14.23 -11.36
N THR A 377 -2.92 -14.95 -12.06
CA THR A 377 -2.41 -14.54 -13.38
C THR A 377 -3.54 -14.48 -14.42
N GLU A 378 -4.42 -15.48 -14.42
CA GLU A 378 -5.59 -15.52 -15.29
C GLU A 378 -6.59 -14.39 -14.99
N LEU A 379 -6.90 -14.15 -13.71
CA LEU A 379 -7.79 -13.07 -13.25
C LEU A 379 -7.25 -11.70 -13.64
N GLU A 380 -5.96 -11.47 -13.40
CA GLU A 380 -5.29 -10.23 -13.73
C GLU A 380 -5.28 -9.98 -15.25
N GLY A 381 -5.12 -11.03 -16.07
CA GLY A 381 -5.18 -10.92 -17.53
C GLY A 381 -6.57 -10.53 -18.06
N ARG A 382 -7.64 -11.13 -17.52
CA ARG A 382 -9.02 -10.91 -17.97
C ARG A 382 -9.55 -9.50 -17.66
N LEU A 383 -9.15 -8.93 -16.53
CA LEU A 383 -9.71 -7.66 -16.02
C LEU A 383 -8.79 -6.45 -16.30
N HIS A 384 -7.63 -6.67 -16.92
CA HIS A 384 -6.60 -5.64 -17.09
C HIS A 384 -7.08 -4.45 -17.93
N SER A 385 -7.77 -4.69 -19.04
CA SER A 385 -8.15 -3.64 -19.99
C SER A 385 -9.11 -2.61 -19.40
N ASN A 386 -10.06 -3.04 -18.58
CA ASN A 386 -11.09 -2.17 -18.02
C ASN A 386 -10.55 -1.35 -16.83
N ILE A 387 -9.61 -1.89 -16.06
CA ILE A 387 -9.09 -1.26 -14.83
C ILE A 387 -7.87 -0.38 -15.10
N ALA A 388 -7.16 -0.56 -16.22
CA ALA A 388 -5.98 0.24 -16.56
C ALA A 388 -6.27 1.76 -16.64
N GLN A 389 -7.50 2.14 -16.98
CA GLN A 389 -7.95 3.53 -17.04
C GLN A 389 -8.69 3.99 -15.77
N PHE A 390 -8.89 3.10 -14.79
CA PHE A 390 -9.55 3.45 -13.54
C PHE A 390 -8.57 4.20 -12.63
N VAL A 391 -8.62 5.52 -12.65
CA VAL A 391 -7.86 6.40 -11.76
C VAL A 391 -8.72 6.89 -10.60
N ASP A 392 -8.05 7.12 -9.48
CA ASP A 392 -8.65 7.68 -8.26
C ASP A 392 -9.92 6.93 -7.82
N ARG A 393 -10.68 7.46 -6.87
CA ARG A 393 -11.66 6.75 -6.04
C ARG A 393 -11.05 5.97 -4.89
N GLU A 394 -9.92 6.43 -4.35
CA GLU A 394 -9.29 5.81 -3.19
C GLU A 394 -10.29 5.59 -2.05
N GLU A 395 -11.06 6.63 -1.71
CA GLU A 395 -12.07 6.55 -0.66
C GLU A 395 -13.20 5.57 -1.01
N GLU A 396 -13.81 5.66 -2.20
CA GLU A 396 -14.90 4.75 -2.57
C GLU A 396 -14.43 3.30 -2.70
N ARG A 397 -13.21 3.06 -3.23
CA ARG A 397 -12.59 1.73 -3.27
C ARG A 397 -12.45 1.15 -1.87
N LEU A 398 -11.90 1.91 -0.93
CA LEU A 398 -11.75 1.50 0.46
C LEU A 398 -13.10 1.24 1.15
N GLN A 399 -14.10 2.11 0.94
CA GLN A 399 -15.43 1.95 1.51
C GLN A 399 -16.14 0.69 0.99
N VAL A 400 -16.10 0.42 -0.32
CA VAL A 400 -16.72 -0.77 -0.90
C VAL A 400 -16.03 -2.04 -0.38
N THR A 401 -14.70 -2.02 -0.35
CA THR A 401 -13.85 -3.09 0.17
C THR A 401 -14.21 -3.44 1.61
N ASP A 402 -14.36 -2.43 2.46
CA ASP A 402 -14.65 -2.61 3.88
C ASP A 402 -16.04 -3.19 4.07
N ARG A 403 -17.03 -2.65 3.36
CA ARG A 403 -18.41 -3.07 3.51
C ARG A 403 -18.67 -4.48 2.99
N ILE A 404 -17.97 -4.91 1.93
CA ILE A 404 -18.16 -6.26 1.38
C ILE A 404 -17.39 -7.31 2.19
N VAL A 405 -16.18 -6.98 2.66
CA VAL A 405 -15.26 -7.97 3.22
C VAL A 405 -15.06 -7.87 4.73
N GLY A 406 -15.42 -6.74 5.35
CA GLY A 406 -15.34 -6.51 6.79
C GLY A 406 -13.90 -6.47 7.27
N PHE A 407 -13.05 -5.62 6.68
CA PHE A 407 -11.64 -5.52 7.10
C PHE A 407 -11.43 -4.50 8.23
N MET A 408 -12.35 -3.54 8.41
CA MET A 408 -12.38 -2.59 9.52
C MET A 408 -13.60 -2.78 10.42
N THR A 409 -14.69 -3.27 9.84
CA THR A 409 -15.94 -3.61 10.51
C THR A 409 -15.99 -5.11 10.79
N ASP A 410 -16.25 -5.51 12.04
CA ASP A 410 -16.34 -6.94 12.42
C ASP A 410 -17.54 -7.65 11.76
N GLU A 411 -18.48 -6.89 11.18
CA GLU A 411 -19.62 -7.42 10.42
C GLU A 411 -19.73 -6.75 9.04
N PRO A 412 -19.38 -7.46 7.94
CA PRO A 412 -19.58 -6.95 6.60
C PRO A 412 -21.08 -6.74 6.29
N THR A 413 -21.39 -5.71 5.51
CA THR A 413 -22.78 -5.37 5.17
C THR A 413 -23.46 -6.44 4.34
N LYS A 414 -24.74 -6.74 4.61
CA LYS A 414 -25.48 -7.77 3.86
C LYS A 414 -25.89 -7.28 2.47
N VAL A 415 -26.26 -6.00 2.38
CA VAL A 415 -26.68 -5.32 1.15
C VAL A 415 -25.95 -3.99 1.04
N LEU A 416 -25.23 -3.80 -0.07
CA LEU A 416 -24.49 -2.58 -0.38
C LEU A 416 -25.13 -1.89 -1.59
N LEU A 417 -25.37 -0.59 -1.48
CA LEU A 417 -25.82 0.26 -2.58
C LEU A 417 -24.64 1.09 -3.10
N ILE A 418 -24.24 0.90 -4.35
CA ILE A 418 -23.30 1.79 -5.05
C ILE A 418 -24.13 2.74 -5.90
N GLN A 419 -24.13 4.02 -5.56
CA GLN A 419 -25.01 5.01 -6.19
C GLN A 419 -24.25 6.24 -6.62
N GLY A 420 -24.77 6.93 -7.62
CA GLY A 420 -24.19 8.15 -8.17
C GLY A 420 -24.86 8.52 -9.48
N GLU A 421 -24.56 9.69 -10.01
CA GLU A 421 -25.12 10.14 -11.28
C GLU A 421 -24.68 9.24 -12.45
N SER A 422 -25.34 9.37 -13.59
CA SER A 422 -24.90 8.71 -14.82
C SER A 422 -23.44 9.03 -15.14
N ARG A 423 -22.69 8.01 -15.60
CA ARG A 423 -21.31 8.14 -16.13
C ARG A 423 -20.23 8.60 -15.14
N VAL A 424 -20.48 8.60 -13.83
CA VAL A 424 -19.48 8.93 -12.79
C VAL A 424 -18.45 7.81 -12.52
N GLY A 425 -18.45 6.73 -13.31
CA GLY A 425 -17.48 5.63 -13.16
C GLY A 425 -17.92 4.47 -12.26
N LYS A 426 -19.22 4.35 -11.93
CA LYS A 426 -19.76 3.26 -11.10
C LYS A 426 -19.36 1.86 -11.59
N SER A 427 -19.53 1.59 -12.89
CA SER A 427 -19.18 0.28 -13.46
C SER A 427 -17.67 -0.02 -13.42
N LEU A 428 -16.81 1.01 -13.48
CA LEU A 428 -15.36 0.82 -13.27
C LEU A 428 -15.03 0.47 -11.81
N LEU A 429 -15.69 1.12 -10.85
CA LEU A 429 -15.58 0.78 -9.43
C LEU A 429 -16.08 -0.66 -9.17
N VAL A 430 -17.15 -1.07 -9.86
CA VAL A 430 -17.66 -2.44 -9.80
C VAL A 430 -16.66 -3.44 -10.38
N ASP A 431 -16.08 -3.19 -11.55
CA ASP A 431 -15.04 -4.04 -12.14
C ASP A 431 -13.82 -4.18 -11.22
N TRP A 432 -13.39 -3.08 -10.59
CA TRP A 432 -12.36 -3.13 -9.55
C TRP A 432 -12.77 -3.99 -8.35
N THR A 433 -14.00 -3.82 -7.86
CA THR A 433 -14.55 -4.57 -6.72
C THR A 433 -14.64 -6.06 -7.01
N ARG A 434 -15.08 -6.42 -8.22
CA ARG A 434 -15.19 -7.80 -8.70
C ARG A 434 -13.84 -8.49 -8.70
N ARG A 435 -12.83 -7.83 -9.27
CA ARG A 435 -11.44 -8.32 -9.28
C ARG A 435 -10.97 -8.59 -7.86
N TRP A 436 -11.18 -7.62 -6.98
CA TRP A 436 -10.65 -7.68 -5.63
C TRP A 436 -11.33 -8.76 -4.76
N CYS A 437 -12.66 -8.91 -4.87
CA CYS A 437 -13.39 -10.00 -4.21
C CYS A 437 -12.85 -11.37 -4.63
N ALA A 438 -12.60 -11.58 -5.92
CA ALA A 438 -12.07 -12.84 -6.43
C ALA A 438 -10.63 -13.11 -5.95
N LEU A 439 -9.76 -12.10 -5.92
CA LEU A 439 -8.41 -12.22 -5.35
C LEU A 439 -8.42 -12.60 -3.86
N ARG A 440 -9.54 -12.41 -3.15
CA ARG A 440 -9.74 -12.84 -1.77
C ARG A 440 -10.47 -14.17 -1.64
N GLY A 441 -10.57 -14.93 -2.73
CA GLY A 441 -11.19 -16.24 -2.76
C GLY A 441 -12.73 -16.22 -2.70
N ARG A 442 -13.37 -15.06 -2.91
CA ARG A 442 -14.83 -14.97 -2.97
C ARG A 442 -15.35 -15.31 -4.35
N ARG A 443 -16.53 -15.95 -4.40
CA ARG A 443 -17.25 -16.16 -5.65
C ARG A 443 -17.92 -14.86 -6.05
N VAL A 444 -17.80 -14.46 -7.31
CA VAL A 444 -18.36 -13.19 -7.80
C VAL A 444 -19.28 -13.46 -8.98
N LYS A 445 -20.56 -13.11 -8.82
CA LYS A 445 -21.56 -13.11 -9.87
C LYS A 445 -21.90 -11.68 -10.23
N TYR A 446 -21.61 -11.28 -11.47
CA TYR A 446 -21.95 -9.96 -12.00
C TYR A 446 -23.08 -10.10 -13.01
N VAL A 447 -24.10 -9.25 -12.85
CA VAL A 447 -25.29 -9.20 -13.69
C VAL A 447 -25.45 -7.76 -14.17
N ASP A 448 -25.27 -7.54 -15.47
CA ASP A 448 -25.60 -6.26 -16.11
C ASP A 448 -27.07 -6.28 -16.55
N LEU A 449 -27.89 -5.41 -15.98
CA LEU A 449 -29.32 -5.28 -16.30
C LEU A 449 -29.59 -4.21 -17.37
N LYS A 450 -28.56 -3.76 -18.08
CA LYS A 450 -28.66 -2.79 -19.18
C LYS A 450 -29.21 -3.44 -20.44
N GLY A 451 -30.22 -2.80 -21.05
CA GLY A 451 -30.83 -3.26 -22.30
C GLY A 451 -31.64 -2.19 -23.00
N ARG A 452 -32.03 -2.43 -24.27
CA ARG A 452 -32.87 -1.51 -25.07
C ARG A 452 -34.33 -1.40 -24.58
N ARG A 453 -34.74 -2.25 -23.64
CA ARG A 453 -36.09 -2.31 -23.03
C ARG A 453 -35.98 -2.52 -21.52
N THR A 454 -36.97 -2.04 -20.79
CA THR A 454 -37.12 -2.31 -19.35
C THR A 454 -37.35 -3.81 -19.11
N LEU A 455 -36.70 -4.39 -18.10
CA LEU A 455 -36.74 -5.83 -17.81
C LEU A 455 -37.92 -6.23 -16.94
N GLY A 456 -38.64 -7.28 -17.35
CA GLY A 456 -39.69 -7.92 -16.55
C GLY A 456 -39.13 -8.85 -15.47
N LEU A 457 -40.01 -9.53 -14.74
CA LEU A 457 -39.61 -10.48 -13.68
C LEU A 457 -38.78 -11.64 -14.24
N VAL A 458 -39.27 -12.31 -15.29
CA VAL A 458 -38.59 -13.48 -15.87
C VAL A 458 -37.25 -13.07 -16.46
N ASP A 459 -37.19 -12.00 -17.28
CA ASP A 459 -35.93 -11.51 -17.84
C ASP A 459 -34.90 -11.18 -16.74
N THR A 460 -35.35 -10.60 -15.62
CA THR A 460 -34.45 -10.23 -14.51
C THR A 460 -33.94 -11.47 -13.77
N LEU A 461 -34.81 -12.44 -13.47
CA LEU A 461 -34.42 -13.68 -12.81
C LEU A 461 -33.53 -14.54 -13.72
N ASP A 462 -33.77 -14.51 -15.02
CA ASP A 462 -32.96 -15.22 -16.01
C ASP A 462 -31.57 -14.59 -16.10
N ALA A 463 -31.46 -13.26 -16.10
CA ALA A 463 -30.17 -12.58 -16.02
C ALA A 463 -29.37 -12.93 -14.74
N ILE A 464 -30.06 -13.10 -13.61
CA ILE A 464 -29.43 -13.53 -12.34
C ILE A 464 -28.96 -14.98 -12.42
N ALA A 465 -29.77 -15.86 -13.01
CA ALA A 465 -29.56 -17.30 -13.03
C ALA A 465 -28.63 -17.79 -14.15
N GLY A 466 -28.72 -17.16 -15.31
CA GLY A 466 -28.05 -17.53 -16.55
C GLY A 466 -26.55 -17.24 -16.50
N LYS A 467 -25.81 -17.68 -17.51
CA LYS A 467 -24.42 -17.26 -17.69
C LYS A 467 -24.44 -15.80 -18.16
N SER A 468 -23.68 -14.93 -17.51
CA SER A 468 -23.54 -13.55 -17.98
C SER A 468 -22.74 -13.59 -19.29
N ASP A 469 -23.34 -13.11 -20.38
CA ASP A 469 -22.77 -13.24 -21.74
C ASP A 469 -21.53 -12.36 -21.96
N ASP A 470 -21.30 -11.34 -21.13
CA ASP A 470 -20.25 -10.34 -21.41
C ASP A 470 -19.00 -10.48 -20.53
N ILE A 471 -19.09 -11.08 -19.33
CA ILE A 471 -17.91 -11.25 -18.45
C ILE A 471 -18.04 -12.51 -17.58
N GLU A 472 -17.18 -13.52 -17.82
CA GLU A 472 -17.14 -14.77 -17.05
C GLU A 472 -17.05 -14.52 -15.54
N SER A 473 -17.68 -15.40 -14.74
CA SER A 473 -17.47 -15.39 -13.30
C SER A 473 -15.99 -15.58 -13.00
N ILE A 474 -15.47 -14.69 -12.17
CA ILE A 474 -14.03 -14.57 -11.88
C ILE A 474 -13.57 -15.69 -10.94
N ALA A 475 -14.48 -16.51 -10.40
CA ALA A 475 -14.16 -17.70 -9.62
C ALA A 475 -14.99 -18.90 -10.07
N PRO A 476 -14.38 -20.09 -10.27
CA PRO A 476 -15.12 -21.32 -10.58
C PRO A 476 -16.22 -21.59 -9.54
N GLY A 477 -17.42 -21.93 -10.00
CA GLY A 477 -18.50 -22.40 -9.15
C GLY A 477 -19.51 -21.34 -8.65
N ALA A 478 -19.33 -20.05 -8.94
CA ALA A 478 -20.36 -19.04 -8.60
C ALA A 478 -21.74 -19.35 -9.23
N ASP A 479 -21.74 -19.98 -10.40
CA ASP A 479 -22.94 -20.35 -11.14
C ASP A 479 -23.47 -21.76 -10.83
N ALA A 480 -22.75 -22.56 -10.02
CA ALA A 480 -23.03 -23.99 -9.87
C ALA A 480 -24.41 -24.28 -9.27
N GLY A 481 -24.82 -23.50 -8.25
CA GLY A 481 -26.17 -23.59 -7.68
C GLY A 481 -27.23 -22.95 -8.57
N LEU A 482 -26.89 -21.82 -9.22
CA LEU A 482 -27.80 -21.03 -10.06
C LEU A 482 -28.23 -21.73 -11.35
N ALA A 483 -27.37 -22.56 -11.95
CA ALA A 483 -27.72 -23.33 -13.14
C ALA A 483 -28.93 -24.25 -12.92
N ARG A 484 -29.11 -24.78 -11.71
CA ARG A 484 -30.27 -25.63 -11.34
C ARG A 484 -31.56 -24.82 -11.20
N PHE A 485 -31.45 -23.52 -10.89
CA PHE A 485 -32.59 -22.64 -10.78
C PHE A 485 -33.16 -22.27 -12.16
N THR A 486 -32.31 -22.18 -13.20
CA THR A 486 -32.74 -21.90 -14.58
C THR A 486 -33.83 -22.86 -15.06
N ASP A 487 -33.68 -24.17 -14.83
CA ASP A 487 -34.69 -25.18 -15.18
C ASP A 487 -36.05 -24.92 -14.51
N ARG A 488 -36.04 -24.41 -13.27
CA ARG A 488 -37.25 -24.09 -12.52
C ARG A 488 -37.87 -22.78 -13.00
N LEU A 489 -37.05 -21.81 -13.39
CA LEU A 489 -37.50 -20.56 -13.99
C LEU A 489 -38.19 -20.80 -15.34
N SER A 490 -37.64 -21.67 -16.20
CA SER A 490 -38.26 -22.02 -17.49
C SER A 490 -39.65 -22.62 -17.30
N ARG A 491 -39.83 -23.54 -16.34
CA ARG A 491 -41.15 -24.12 -16.02
C ARG A 491 -42.14 -23.07 -15.48
N PHE A 492 -41.65 -22.10 -14.71
CA PHE A 492 -42.46 -21.00 -14.21
C PHE A 492 -42.94 -20.11 -15.37
N ASP A 493 -42.05 -19.73 -16.29
CA ASP A 493 -42.39 -18.90 -17.45
C ASP A 493 -43.46 -19.56 -18.32
N GLU A 494 -43.27 -20.85 -18.66
CA GLU A 494 -44.26 -21.66 -19.39
C GLU A 494 -45.64 -21.67 -18.71
N SER A 495 -45.67 -21.81 -17.38
CA SER A 495 -46.92 -21.85 -16.60
C SER A 495 -47.62 -20.48 -16.48
N SER A 496 -46.85 -19.38 -16.57
CA SER A 496 -47.35 -18.01 -16.39
C SER A 496 -47.90 -17.38 -17.67
N GLN A 497 -47.67 -18.02 -18.82
CA GLN A 497 -47.98 -17.53 -20.17
C GLN A 497 -47.51 -16.07 -20.43
N GLY A 498 -46.48 -15.61 -19.70
CA GLY A 498 -45.94 -14.26 -19.80
C GLY A 498 -46.89 -13.11 -19.43
N ARG A 499 -48.03 -13.37 -18.77
CA ARG A 499 -49.08 -12.35 -18.52
C ARG A 499 -49.33 -11.98 -17.07
N HIS A 500 -49.08 -12.88 -16.12
CA HIS A 500 -49.25 -12.60 -14.68
C HIS A 500 -48.08 -13.17 -13.87
N PRO A 501 -47.60 -12.47 -12.82
CA PRO A 501 -46.47 -12.90 -11.99
C PRO A 501 -46.75 -14.14 -11.12
N GLY A 502 -47.82 -14.91 -11.37
CA GLY A 502 -48.23 -16.05 -10.54
C GLY A 502 -48.89 -15.63 -9.23
N SER A 503 -49.33 -16.63 -8.43
CA SER A 503 -49.86 -16.37 -7.08
C SER A 503 -48.72 -15.97 -6.12
N PRO A 504 -49.01 -15.28 -5.00
CA PRO A 504 -47.99 -14.97 -3.98
C PRO A 504 -47.22 -16.20 -3.47
N GLU A 505 -47.88 -17.36 -3.37
CA GLU A 505 -47.26 -18.63 -2.97
C GLU A 505 -46.30 -19.16 -4.04
N THR A 506 -46.69 -19.02 -5.31
CA THR A 506 -45.85 -19.44 -6.45
C THR A 506 -44.59 -18.58 -6.52
N LEU A 507 -44.73 -17.26 -6.36
CA LEU A 507 -43.61 -16.33 -6.27
C LEU A 507 -42.70 -16.66 -5.09
N ARG A 508 -43.27 -16.88 -3.90
CA ARG A 508 -42.49 -17.27 -2.72
C ARG A 508 -41.67 -18.54 -2.97
N GLY A 509 -42.31 -19.59 -3.52
CA GLY A 509 -41.63 -20.84 -3.84
C GLY A 509 -40.57 -20.71 -4.93
N LEU A 510 -40.69 -19.74 -5.84
CA LEU A 510 -39.66 -19.42 -6.83
C LEU A 510 -38.45 -18.73 -6.15
N PHE A 511 -38.69 -17.72 -5.33
CA PHE A 511 -37.61 -17.01 -4.62
C PHE A 511 -36.92 -17.85 -3.54
N ASP A 512 -37.64 -18.76 -2.88
CA ASP A 512 -37.04 -19.73 -1.97
C ASP A 512 -36.03 -20.62 -2.73
N ALA A 513 -36.40 -21.09 -3.93
CA ALA A 513 -35.50 -21.86 -4.77
C ALA A 513 -34.29 -21.05 -5.26
N LEU A 514 -34.46 -19.76 -5.57
CA LEU A 514 -33.36 -18.86 -5.92
C LEU A 514 -32.39 -18.67 -4.73
N ILE A 515 -32.94 -18.45 -3.53
CA ILE A 515 -32.15 -18.31 -2.29
C ILE A 515 -31.35 -19.58 -2.02
N ASP A 516 -31.97 -20.75 -2.14
CA ASP A 516 -31.29 -22.03 -1.95
C ASP A 516 -30.18 -22.24 -3.00
N ALA A 517 -30.43 -21.86 -4.26
CA ALA A 517 -29.43 -21.90 -5.32
C ALA A 517 -28.23 -20.98 -5.01
N MET A 518 -28.47 -19.76 -4.52
CA MET A 518 -27.38 -18.86 -4.12
C MET A 518 -26.60 -19.37 -2.91
N ARG A 519 -27.28 -19.99 -1.92
CA ARG A 519 -26.63 -20.63 -0.77
C ARG A 519 -25.74 -21.79 -1.20
N GLN A 520 -26.21 -22.62 -2.13
CA GLN A 520 -25.39 -23.68 -2.71
C GLN A 520 -24.17 -23.11 -3.46
N SER A 521 -24.37 -22.02 -4.22
CA SER A 521 -23.25 -21.30 -4.82
C SER A 521 -22.30 -20.66 -3.80
N ALA A 522 -22.68 -20.52 -2.53
CA ALA A 522 -21.86 -19.95 -1.45
C ALA A 522 -21.28 -21.01 -0.49
N GLU A 523 -21.51 -22.31 -0.74
CA GLU A 523 -21.21 -23.41 0.21
C GLU A 523 -19.73 -23.48 0.62
N ASP A 524 -18.81 -23.36 -0.34
CA ASP A 524 -17.36 -23.46 -0.09
C ASP A 524 -16.68 -22.09 0.07
N ALA A 525 -17.35 -21.01 -0.35
CA ALA A 525 -16.81 -19.66 -0.34
C ALA A 525 -17.94 -18.62 -0.45
N PRO A 526 -17.86 -17.49 0.29
CA PRO A 526 -18.88 -16.45 0.22
C PRO A 526 -19.13 -15.94 -1.20
N LEU A 527 -20.40 -15.72 -1.54
CA LEU A 527 -20.84 -15.22 -2.85
C LEU A 527 -21.11 -13.71 -2.80
N VAL A 528 -20.57 -12.98 -3.75
CA VAL A 528 -20.91 -11.58 -4.01
C VAL A 528 -21.74 -11.52 -5.28
N LEU A 529 -23.03 -11.19 -5.15
CA LEU A 529 -23.95 -10.97 -6.26
C LEU A 529 -24.06 -9.47 -6.53
N ILE A 530 -23.58 -9.03 -7.69
CA ILE A 530 -23.63 -7.64 -8.12
C ILE A 530 -24.68 -7.49 -9.21
N LEU A 531 -25.69 -6.66 -8.94
CA LEU A 531 -26.71 -6.26 -9.90
C LEU A 531 -26.40 -4.83 -10.34
N ASP A 532 -25.88 -4.68 -11.55
CA ASP A 532 -25.63 -3.37 -12.15
C ASP A 532 -26.87 -2.87 -12.89
N HIS A 533 -27.03 -1.54 -12.97
CA HIS A 533 -28.13 -0.90 -13.68
C HIS A 533 -29.54 -1.33 -13.23
N VAL A 534 -29.76 -1.50 -11.92
CA VAL A 534 -31.04 -1.98 -11.35
C VAL A 534 -32.24 -1.08 -11.69
N GLU A 535 -32.00 0.19 -12.04
CA GLU A 535 -33.01 1.12 -12.51
C GLU A 535 -33.75 0.67 -13.78
N ASN A 536 -33.17 -0.25 -14.57
CA ASN A 536 -33.77 -0.77 -15.80
C ASN A 536 -34.82 -1.87 -15.55
N VAL A 537 -35.01 -2.30 -14.30
CA VAL A 537 -36.08 -3.26 -13.94
C VAL A 537 -37.41 -2.50 -13.81
N VAL A 538 -38.50 -3.08 -14.32
CA VAL A 538 -39.84 -2.48 -14.19
C VAL A 538 -40.13 -2.18 -12.72
N GLY A 539 -40.52 -0.94 -12.40
CA GLY A 539 -40.69 -0.50 -10.99
C GLY A 539 -41.62 -1.38 -10.15
N GLY A 540 -42.70 -1.92 -10.74
CA GLY A 540 -43.58 -2.88 -10.06
C GLY A 540 -42.90 -4.22 -9.73
N VAL A 541 -41.95 -4.66 -10.56
CA VAL A 541 -41.14 -5.86 -10.31
C VAL A 541 -40.07 -5.56 -9.27
N LEU A 542 -39.34 -4.45 -9.42
CA LEU A 542 -38.27 -4.07 -8.49
C LEU A 542 -38.80 -3.84 -7.07
N HIS A 543 -39.81 -2.98 -6.93
CA HIS A 543 -40.33 -2.59 -5.62
C HIS A 543 -41.38 -3.56 -5.06
N GLY A 544 -42.21 -4.14 -5.93
CA GLY A 544 -43.33 -5.01 -5.53
C GLY A 544 -42.95 -6.48 -5.36
N ILE A 545 -41.87 -6.94 -6.02
CA ILE A 545 -41.49 -8.36 -6.02
C ILE A 545 -40.04 -8.56 -5.53
N LEU A 546 -39.04 -8.03 -6.24
CA LEU A 546 -37.62 -8.26 -5.89
C LEU A 546 -37.26 -7.73 -4.51
N ARG A 547 -37.73 -6.53 -4.16
CA ARG A 547 -37.49 -5.97 -2.83
C ARG A 547 -37.96 -6.89 -1.69
N PRO A 548 -39.26 -7.20 -1.54
CA PRO A 548 -39.72 -8.02 -0.42
C PRO A 548 -39.23 -9.48 -0.52
N MET A 549 -39.05 -10.02 -1.72
CA MET A 549 -38.73 -11.45 -1.90
C MET A 549 -37.24 -11.78 -1.91
N LEU A 550 -36.36 -10.79 -2.12
CA LEU A 550 -34.91 -10.97 -2.17
C LEU A 550 -34.16 -9.96 -1.30
N ILE A 551 -34.35 -8.65 -1.53
CA ILE A 551 -33.53 -7.61 -0.89
C ILE A 551 -33.80 -7.52 0.62
N ASP A 552 -35.08 -7.42 1.02
CA ASP A 552 -35.47 -7.32 2.43
C ASP A 552 -35.07 -8.61 3.18
N ARG A 553 -35.23 -9.77 2.54
CA ARG A 553 -34.77 -11.05 3.10
C ARG A 553 -33.25 -11.11 3.26
N ALA A 554 -32.48 -10.55 2.32
CA ALA A 554 -31.04 -10.44 2.47
C ALA A 554 -30.67 -9.53 3.66
N LEU A 555 -31.30 -8.36 3.78
CA LEU A 555 -31.14 -7.45 4.92
C LEU A 555 -31.47 -8.12 6.26
N ASP A 556 -32.52 -8.94 6.28
CA ASP A 556 -32.96 -9.68 7.47
C ASP A 556 -32.09 -10.92 7.75
N GLY A 557 -31.07 -11.21 6.92
CA GLY A 557 -30.10 -12.28 7.16
C GLY A 557 -30.48 -13.66 6.62
N ALA A 558 -31.45 -13.75 5.71
CA ALA A 558 -31.75 -15.02 5.03
C ALA A 558 -30.57 -15.53 4.17
N LEU A 559 -29.59 -14.69 3.88
CA LEU A 559 -28.44 -14.97 3.04
C LEU A 559 -27.13 -14.62 3.79
N PRO A 560 -26.71 -15.42 4.79
CA PRO A 560 -25.56 -15.09 5.63
C PRO A 560 -24.22 -15.07 4.87
N ASP A 561 -24.06 -15.94 3.87
CA ASP A 561 -22.83 -16.08 3.06
C ASP A 561 -22.94 -15.43 1.66
N VAL A 562 -24.04 -14.73 1.40
CA VAL A 562 -24.23 -13.96 0.16
C VAL A 562 -24.24 -12.48 0.48
N ARG A 563 -23.56 -11.70 -0.35
CA ARG A 563 -23.51 -10.24 -0.28
C ARG A 563 -24.15 -9.69 -1.54
N LEU A 564 -25.20 -8.89 -1.37
CA LEU A 564 -25.91 -8.30 -2.48
C LEU A 564 -25.41 -6.87 -2.70
N VAL A 565 -24.87 -6.59 -3.89
CA VAL A 565 -24.45 -5.25 -4.30
C VAL A 565 -25.40 -4.76 -5.37
N LEU A 566 -26.08 -3.64 -5.09
CA LEU A 566 -26.99 -2.98 -6.01
C LEU A 566 -26.30 -1.73 -6.54
N VAL A 567 -26.21 -1.58 -7.86
CA VAL A 567 -25.60 -0.39 -8.48
C VAL A 567 -26.68 0.38 -9.20
N THR A 568 -26.81 1.69 -8.91
CA THR A 568 -27.90 2.48 -9.46
C THR A 568 -27.55 3.92 -9.81
N ASP A 569 -28.28 4.49 -10.79
CA ASP A 569 -28.25 5.90 -11.15
C ASP A 569 -29.19 6.76 -10.28
N THR A 570 -28.61 7.71 -9.54
CA THR A 570 -29.37 8.64 -8.69
C THR A 570 -30.24 9.61 -9.50
N GLY A 571 -29.92 9.82 -10.78
CA GLY A 571 -30.71 10.64 -11.70
C GLY A 571 -31.94 9.94 -12.28
N HIS A 572 -32.11 8.63 -12.03
CA HIS A 572 -33.23 7.89 -12.58
C HIS A 572 -34.54 8.15 -11.80
N ALA A 573 -35.67 8.24 -12.51
CA ALA A 573 -36.97 8.56 -11.91
C ALA A 573 -37.43 7.59 -10.81
N GLY A 574 -36.98 6.33 -10.88
CA GLY A 574 -37.27 5.29 -9.88
C GLY A 574 -36.36 5.29 -8.64
N TYR A 575 -35.28 6.08 -8.62
CA TYR A 575 -34.28 6.03 -7.56
C TYR A 575 -34.86 6.35 -6.17
N ALA A 576 -35.72 7.36 -6.06
CA ALA A 576 -36.31 7.74 -4.77
C ALA A 576 -37.15 6.62 -4.15
N GLN A 577 -37.83 5.81 -4.98
CA GLN A 577 -38.60 4.66 -4.52
C GLN A 577 -37.69 3.50 -4.09
N LEU A 578 -36.61 3.26 -4.84
CA LEU A 578 -35.58 2.28 -4.47
C LEU A 578 -34.95 2.67 -3.13
N ARG A 579 -34.45 3.90 -3.00
CA ARG A 579 -33.71 4.38 -1.82
C ARG A 579 -34.53 4.38 -0.53
N ARG A 580 -35.84 4.68 -0.61
CA ARG A 580 -36.77 4.54 0.53
C ARG A 580 -36.99 3.09 0.94
N GLY A 581 -36.87 2.16 0.00
CA GLY A 581 -37.10 0.75 0.24
C GLY A 581 -35.93 0.01 0.86
N VAL A 582 -34.70 0.51 0.64
CA VAL A 582 -33.44 -0.07 1.14
C VAL A 582 -32.70 0.91 2.07
N ASP A 583 -33.45 1.63 2.89
CA ASP A 583 -32.92 2.65 3.80
C ASP A 583 -31.95 2.11 4.86
N ARG A 584 -32.16 0.84 5.24
CA ARG A 584 -31.30 0.05 6.13
C ARG A 584 -29.99 -0.43 5.47
N ALA A 585 -29.86 -0.32 4.15
CA ALA A 585 -28.66 -0.77 3.44
C ALA A 585 -27.56 0.30 3.49
N ASP A 586 -26.32 -0.14 3.60
CA ASP A 586 -25.18 0.75 3.50
C ASP A 586 -25.03 1.28 2.06
N SER A 587 -24.68 2.56 1.89
CA SER A 587 -24.50 3.16 0.56
C SER A 587 -23.14 3.83 0.36
N VAL A 588 -22.48 3.57 -0.77
CA VAL A 588 -21.29 4.29 -1.23
C VAL A 588 -21.69 5.23 -2.36
N ASP A 589 -21.40 6.52 -2.17
CA ASP A 589 -21.73 7.58 -3.11
C ASP A 589 -20.54 7.84 -4.04
N VAL A 590 -20.70 7.53 -5.33
CA VAL A 590 -19.73 7.86 -6.38
C VAL A 590 -20.09 9.22 -6.96
N ARG A 591 -19.22 10.21 -6.71
CA ARG A 591 -19.47 11.62 -7.07
C ARG A 591 -18.75 12.03 -8.35
N ARG A 592 -19.06 13.20 -8.91
CA ARG A 592 -18.22 13.80 -9.95
C ARG A 592 -16.84 14.15 -9.38
N PHE A 593 -15.80 14.15 -10.21
CA PHE A 593 -14.48 14.63 -9.80
C PHE A 593 -14.50 16.14 -9.61
N ALA A 594 -13.73 16.67 -8.67
CA ALA A 594 -13.55 18.10 -8.59
C ALA A 594 -12.71 18.59 -9.78
N ALA A 595 -12.94 19.82 -10.22
CA ALA A 595 -12.15 20.41 -11.31
C ALA A 595 -10.65 20.50 -10.94
N ALA A 596 -10.35 20.73 -9.66
CA ALA A 596 -8.98 20.83 -9.15
C ALA A 596 -8.18 19.53 -9.29
N ASP A 597 -8.85 18.38 -9.27
CA ASP A 597 -8.17 17.07 -9.29
C ASP A 597 -7.72 16.68 -10.70
N PHE A 598 -8.21 17.36 -11.75
CA PHE A 598 -8.04 16.92 -13.14
C PHE A 598 -6.57 16.69 -13.53
N VAL A 599 -5.64 17.61 -13.18
CA VAL A 599 -4.21 17.42 -13.52
C VAL A 599 -3.66 16.15 -12.85
N SER A 600 -3.93 15.97 -11.55
CA SER A 600 -3.43 14.81 -10.81
C SER A 600 -4.03 13.51 -11.34
N LEU A 601 -5.30 13.54 -11.78
CA LEU A 601 -5.97 12.39 -12.39
C LEU A 601 -5.40 12.03 -13.76
N VAL A 602 -5.09 13.03 -14.59
CA VAL A 602 -4.39 12.81 -15.87
C VAL A 602 -3.01 12.24 -15.61
N GLU A 603 -2.28 12.77 -14.63
CA GLU A 603 -0.98 12.26 -14.23
C GLU A 603 -1.04 10.79 -13.78
N ASP A 604 -1.96 10.46 -12.87
CA ASP A 604 -2.19 9.08 -12.41
C ASP A 604 -2.55 8.15 -13.58
N ALA A 605 -3.34 8.63 -14.53
CA ALA A 605 -3.72 7.87 -15.71
C ALA A 605 -2.51 7.62 -16.61
N VAL A 606 -1.71 8.65 -16.88
CA VAL A 606 -0.47 8.56 -17.67
C VAL A 606 0.49 7.55 -17.05
N HIS A 607 0.68 7.58 -15.72
CA HIS A 607 1.53 6.62 -15.01
C HIS A 607 1.02 5.17 -15.12
N LYS A 608 -0.30 4.95 -14.96
CA LYS A 608 -0.91 3.62 -15.13
C LYS A 608 -0.79 3.08 -16.55
N LEU A 609 -0.66 3.96 -17.53
CA LEU A 609 -0.50 3.62 -18.94
C LEU A 609 0.96 3.51 -19.38
N GLU A 610 1.90 3.59 -18.43
CA GLU A 610 3.35 3.52 -18.69
C GLU A 610 3.86 4.62 -19.64
N LEU A 611 3.14 5.75 -19.69
CA LEU A 611 3.52 6.93 -20.44
C LEU A 611 4.34 7.89 -19.55
N ARG A 612 5.18 8.72 -20.17
CA ARG A 612 5.94 9.75 -19.43
C ARG A 612 5.10 11.02 -19.26
N PHE A 613 4.88 11.45 -18.02
CA PHE A 613 4.28 12.75 -17.74
C PHE A 613 5.31 13.86 -17.96
N ALA A 614 5.26 14.51 -19.11
CA ALA A 614 6.23 15.55 -19.51
C ALA A 614 5.63 16.96 -19.41
N PRO A 615 6.44 18.04 -19.32
CA PRO A 615 5.94 19.41 -19.14
C PRO A 615 4.97 19.91 -20.23
N HIS A 616 4.97 19.28 -21.40
CA HIS A 616 3.98 19.58 -22.44
C HIS A 616 2.63 18.91 -22.17
N VAL A 617 2.61 17.72 -21.58
CA VAL A 617 1.39 17.02 -21.13
C VAL A 617 0.73 17.82 -20.01
N GLU A 618 1.51 18.30 -19.05
CA GLU A 618 1.02 19.16 -17.97
C GLU A 618 0.38 20.45 -18.49
N ARG A 619 1.04 21.13 -19.45
CA ARG A 619 0.46 22.32 -20.11
C ARG A 619 -0.81 22.01 -20.89
N ILE A 620 -0.87 20.87 -21.58
CA ILE A 620 -2.10 20.43 -22.27
C ILE A 620 -3.20 20.18 -21.24
N ALA A 621 -2.94 19.42 -20.18
CA ALA A 621 -3.91 19.14 -19.12
C ALA A 621 -4.41 20.42 -18.44
N ALA A 622 -3.51 21.36 -18.13
CA ALA A 622 -3.85 22.66 -17.56
C ALA A 622 -4.76 23.49 -18.48
N GLY A 623 -4.46 23.55 -19.79
CA GLY A 623 -5.31 24.27 -20.75
C GLY A 623 -6.72 23.68 -20.89
N TRP A 624 -6.92 22.40 -20.57
CA TRP A 624 -8.25 21.77 -20.56
C TRP A 624 -9.05 22.13 -19.32
N ILE A 625 -8.39 22.34 -18.16
CA ILE A 625 -9.03 22.86 -16.94
C ILE A 625 -9.61 24.25 -17.19
N ASP A 626 -8.86 25.11 -17.90
CA ASP A 626 -9.34 26.45 -18.26
C ASP A 626 -10.63 26.39 -19.11
N GLY A 627 -10.77 25.35 -19.94
CA GLY A 627 -11.98 25.08 -20.74
C GLY A 627 -13.13 24.41 -19.98
N LEU A 628 -12.83 23.56 -19.00
CA LEU A 628 -13.82 22.89 -18.13
C LEU A 628 -14.46 23.86 -17.12
N GLY A 629 -13.73 24.91 -16.73
CA GLY A 629 -14.13 25.82 -15.66
C GLY A 629 -14.03 25.16 -14.27
N ARG A 630 -14.48 25.86 -13.21
CA ARG A 630 -14.45 25.34 -11.82
C ARG A 630 -15.58 24.33 -11.49
N VAL A 631 -16.20 23.72 -12.49
CA VAL A 631 -17.39 22.86 -12.30
C VAL A 631 -16.97 21.39 -12.18
N PRO A 632 -17.55 20.60 -11.25
CA PRO A 632 -17.32 19.17 -11.18
C PRO A 632 -17.68 18.43 -12.48
N TRP A 633 -16.87 17.46 -12.87
CA TRP A 633 -16.90 16.88 -14.22
C TRP A 633 -16.93 15.34 -14.25
N LEU A 634 -17.19 14.77 -15.43
CA LEU A 634 -17.41 13.32 -15.64
C LEU A 634 -16.13 12.61 -16.11
N PRO A 635 -15.81 11.39 -15.60
CA PRO A 635 -14.64 10.61 -16.00
C PRO A 635 -14.43 10.41 -17.52
N GLU A 636 -15.49 10.45 -18.33
CA GLU A 636 -15.39 10.30 -19.81
C GLU A 636 -14.42 11.30 -20.46
N GLN A 637 -14.32 12.51 -19.90
CA GLN A 637 -13.40 13.53 -20.40
C GLN A 637 -11.93 13.15 -20.16
N LEU A 638 -11.64 12.46 -19.06
CA LEU A 638 -10.30 11.94 -18.76
C LEU A 638 -9.88 10.89 -19.80
N ILE A 639 -10.78 9.97 -20.15
CA ILE A 639 -10.52 8.91 -21.13
C ILE A 639 -10.10 9.52 -22.46
N HIS A 640 -10.87 10.50 -22.96
CA HIS A 640 -10.54 11.22 -24.19
C HIS A 640 -9.19 11.93 -24.12
N THR A 641 -8.88 12.60 -23.00
CA THR A 641 -7.57 13.25 -22.80
C THR A 641 -6.44 12.23 -22.82
N THR A 642 -6.57 11.11 -22.12
CA THR A 642 -5.54 10.05 -22.12
C THR A 642 -5.33 9.41 -23.48
N ASP A 643 -6.39 9.15 -24.25
CA ASP A 643 -6.26 8.59 -25.59
C ASP A 643 -5.61 9.57 -26.56
N ALA A 644 -5.92 10.86 -26.46
CA ALA A 644 -5.23 11.91 -27.23
C ALA A 644 -3.73 11.97 -26.87
N LEU A 645 -3.38 11.85 -25.60
CA LEU A 645 -1.98 11.83 -25.15
C LEU A 645 -1.22 10.60 -25.69
N ARG A 646 -1.85 9.41 -25.68
CA ARG A 646 -1.27 8.20 -26.30
C ARG A 646 -0.95 8.41 -27.78
N LEU A 647 -1.86 9.03 -28.53
CA LEU A 647 -1.67 9.29 -29.96
C LEU A 647 -0.52 10.28 -30.22
N ILE A 648 -0.40 11.32 -29.38
CA ILE A 648 0.69 12.31 -29.48
C ILE A 648 2.05 11.65 -29.20
N ASP A 649 2.13 10.78 -28.20
CA ASP A 649 3.37 10.08 -27.86
C ASP A 649 3.77 9.08 -28.96
N ALA A 650 2.81 8.29 -29.47
CA ALA A 650 3.03 7.35 -30.57
C ALA A 650 3.52 8.04 -31.85
N GLY A 651 3.00 9.24 -32.16
CA GLY A 651 3.41 10.05 -33.31
C GLY A 651 4.77 10.76 -33.16
N ARG A 652 5.40 10.73 -31.98
CA ARG A 652 6.76 11.22 -31.75
C ARG A 652 7.82 10.12 -31.76
N THR A 653 7.40 8.87 -31.61
CA THR A 653 8.25 7.68 -31.76
C THR A 653 8.34 7.16 -33.20
N SER A 654 7.53 7.70 -34.12
CA SER A 654 7.62 7.50 -35.58
C SER A 654 8.39 8.63 -36.24
#